data_AF-A0A2N2ZMB4-F1
#
_entry.id   AF-A0A2N2ZMB4-F1
#
_cell.length_a   1.000
_cell.length_b   1.000
_cell.length_c   1.000
_cell.angle_alpha   90.00
_cell.angle_beta   90.00
_cell.angle_gamma   90.00
#
_symmetry.space_group_name_H-M   'P 1'
#
loop_
_entity.id
_entity.type
_entity.pdbx_description
1 polymer ?
#
loop_
_entity_poly.entity_id
_entity_poly.type
_entity_poly.pdbx_seq_one_letter_code
_entity_poly.pdbx_strand_id
1 'polypeptide(L)'
;MTLKTLDYQSIDYREAGKFEETRFEKIHNVIFTSSDEGSVIVAQEIASLIREKQQKGKKFILGLATGSSPIKVYEELVRMHREEGLSFQNVITFNLDEYFPMEKSDMQSYHFFMHEHLFNHVDINPENIHIPDGTVSQEELYQYCIDYEMQIKGAGGLDFQLLGIGRTGHVGFNEPGSHFNSSTRVITLDHITRVDAAPSFLGINNVPRKAITMGIGSIRKAKRIVLMAWGSNKASIIKETIEGEVSSEVPATYLQHHNNTTFVLDEGAAADLTRIKTPWLVTSCIWTDQLRRRALLWLCEKVNKPVLKLTDKDYNDNGMSGLLAEQGPAYDLNIHMFNTLQRTITGWPGGKPNAEDSNRPERALPAKKRVIIFSPHPDDDVISMGGTFDRLIEQGHEVHVAYQTSGNIAVSDEEALKYAEVVVEIEKNADSEMHKMIDALRHKYTNSEIDQTIRKLKGLIRRKESLAATRFLGLPDNQVHFLDLPFYETGTIKKGRLSEDDFSIMTHLISTIRPHQVFAAGDLADPHGTHKICLDAVFESLRRLKSEKFMKDCWLWLYRGAWHEWDIHEIEMAVPMSPDQVLKKRRAIFYHQSQKDGAMFQGDDEREFWIRVENRTQLTADKYNALGMAEYAAMEAFKRYHF
;
A
#
# COMPACT_ATOMS: atom_id res chain seq x y z
N MET A 1 -33.04 15.63 4.96
CA MET A 1 -32.73 14.18 4.90
C MET A 1 -32.10 13.81 6.23
N THR A 2 -32.78 13.01 7.02
CA THR A 2 -32.35 12.53 8.33
C THR A 2 -31.11 11.66 8.15
N LEU A 3 -29.99 12.09 8.74
CA LEU A 3 -28.74 11.31 8.81
C LEU A 3 -29.06 9.94 9.39
N LYS A 4 -28.81 8.88 8.61
CA LYS A 4 -28.71 7.53 9.16
C LYS A 4 -27.51 7.56 10.11
N THR A 5 -27.76 7.48 11.42
CA THR A 5 -26.75 7.05 12.38
C THR A 5 -26.36 5.63 11.98
N LEU A 6 -25.27 5.53 11.22
CA LEU A 6 -24.57 4.29 10.99
C LEU A 6 -24.07 3.83 12.36
N ASP A 7 -24.54 2.67 12.79
CA ASP A 7 -24.23 2.07 14.09
C ASP A 7 -22.79 1.51 14.01
N TYR A 8 -21.83 2.41 14.11
CA TYR A 8 -20.41 2.10 14.03
C TYR A 8 -19.87 1.60 15.37
N GLN A 9 -18.88 0.72 15.30
CA GLN A 9 -18.21 0.14 16.47
C GLN A 9 -17.50 1.23 17.29
N SER A 10 -17.82 1.35 18.59
CA SER A 10 -17.16 2.30 19.50
C SER A 10 -15.68 1.99 19.69
N ILE A 11 -14.85 3.04 19.80
CA ILE A 11 -13.41 2.99 20.10
C ILE A 11 -13.08 3.33 21.56
N ASP A 12 -14.10 3.36 22.42
CA ASP A 12 -13.92 3.53 23.87
C ASP A 12 -12.97 2.46 24.40
N TYR A 13 -12.03 2.88 25.26
CA TYR A 13 -11.04 1.98 25.82
C TYR A 13 -11.69 0.80 26.56
N ARG A 14 -11.18 -0.40 26.28
CA ARG A 14 -11.46 -1.62 27.02
C ARG A 14 -10.16 -2.30 27.39
N GLU A 15 -10.17 -3.08 28.44
CA GLU A 15 -8.99 -3.87 28.81
C GLU A 15 -8.72 -4.95 27.74
N ALA A 16 -7.46 -5.02 27.29
CA ALA A 16 -7.02 -5.97 26.27
C ALA A 16 -6.91 -7.40 26.83
N GLY A 17 -6.94 -8.41 25.95
CA GLY A 17 -6.63 -9.78 26.35
C GLY A 17 -7.65 -10.47 27.25
N LYS A 18 -8.85 -9.89 27.43
CA LYS A 18 -9.88 -10.42 28.34
C LYS A 18 -10.51 -11.73 27.89
N PHE A 19 -10.63 -11.92 26.59
CA PHE A 19 -11.30 -13.07 26.00
C PHE A 19 -10.29 -14.03 25.40
N GLU A 20 -10.65 -15.30 25.29
CA GLU A 20 -9.75 -16.34 24.76
C GLU A 20 -9.25 -15.97 23.35
N GLU A 21 -10.14 -15.43 22.51
CA GLU A 21 -9.82 -14.97 21.15
C GLU A 21 -8.83 -13.80 21.11
N THR A 22 -8.71 -13.02 22.19
CA THR A 22 -7.80 -11.86 22.28
C THR A 22 -6.65 -12.09 23.25
N ARG A 23 -6.48 -13.29 23.82
CA ARG A 23 -5.56 -13.56 24.95
C ARG A 23 -4.10 -13.15 24.76
N PHE A 24 -3.65 -13.00 23.51
CA PHE A 24 -2.28 -12.56 23.18
C PHE A 24 -2.14 -11.04 23.06
N GLU A 25 -3.24 -10.31 22.98
CA GLU A 25 -3.26 -8.87 22.77
C GLU A 25 -3.06 -8.13 24.09
N LYS A 26 -2.05 -7.27 24.13
CA LYS A 26 -1.67 -6.45 25.29
C LYS A 26 -2.15 -5.00 25.19
N ILE A 27 -2.76 -4.62 24.06
CA ILE A 27 -3.34 -3.29 23.82
C ILE A 27 -4.74 -3.43 23.22
N HIS A 28 -5.66 -2.58 23.68
CA HIS A 28 -6.99 -2.50 23.11
C HIS A 28 -6.92 -2.08 21.64
N ASN A 29 -7.60 -2.81 20.78
CA ASN A 29 -7.64 -2.52 19.37
C ASN A 29 -9.02 -2.81 18.79
N VAL A 30 -9.41 -2.00 17.80
CA VAL A 30 -10.68 -2.09 17.07
C VAL A 30 -10.35 -2.14 15.59
N ILE A 31 -10.94 -3.11 14.89
CA ILE A 31 -10.70 -3.34 13.46
C ILE A 31 -11.93 -2.87 12.69
N PHE A 32 -11.72 -2.03 11.69
CA PHE A 32 -12.73 -1.53 10.76
C PHE A 32 -12.55 -2.14 9.38
N THR A 33 -13.63 -2.20 8.60
CA THR A 33 -13.59 -2.70 7.21
C THR A 33 -12.74 -1.79 6.31
N SER A 34 -12.70 -0.49 6.63
CA SER A 34 -11.94 0.49 5.87
C SER A 34 -11.38 1.61 6.75
N SER A 35 -10.32 2.25 6.27
CA SER A 35 -9.73 3.42 6.92
C SER A 35 -10.69 4.61 6.99
N ASP A 36 -11.68 4.69 6.08
CA ASP A 36 -12.74 5.72 6.11
C ASP A 36 -13.59 5.61 7.38
N GLU A 37 -14.12 4.42 7.65
CA GLU A 37 -14.97 4.17 8.83
C GLU A 37 -14.22 4.45 10.13
N GLY A 38 -12.98 3.95 10.24
CA GLY A 38 -12.14 4.22 11.39
C GLY A 38 -11.85 5.71 11.57
N SER A 39 -11.55 6.42 10.48
CA SER A 39 -11.25 7.86 10.53
C SER A 39 -12.46 8.70 10.97
N VAL A 40 -13.65 8.36 10.48
CA VAL A 40 -14.90 9.03 10.88
C VAL A 40 -15.14 8.85 12.39
N ILE A 41 -14.94 7.65 12.92
CA ILE A 41 -15.16 7.38 14.35
C ILE A 41 -14.15 8.09 15.24
N VAL A 42 -12.89 8.16 14.82
CA VAL A 42 -11.87 8.95 15.54
C VAL A 42 -12.23 10.44 15.53
N ALA A 43 -12.68 10.99 14.39
CA ALA A 43 -13.13 12.37 14.30
C ALA A 43 -14.35 12.64 15.21
N GLN A 44 -15.29 11.69 15.28
CA GLN A 44 -16.46 11.78 16.17
C GLN A 44 -16.08 11.78 17.66
N GLU A 45 -15.11 10.96 18.10
CA GLU A 45 -14.61 10.99 19.48
C GLU A 45 -13.97 12.35 19.80
N ILE A 46 -13.09 12.85 18.92
CA ILE A 46 -12.46 14.17 19.07
C ILE A 46 -13.51 15.28 19.14
N ALA A 47 -14.47 15.33 18.22
CA ALA A 47 -15.54 16.31 18.19
C ALA A 47 -16.40 16.27 19.46
N SER A 48 -16.69 15.08 19.97
CA SER A 48 -17.46 14.89 21.20
C SER A 48 -16.71 15.43 22.41
N LEU A 49 -15.41 15.16 22.52
CA LEU A 49 -14.55 15.68 23.59
C LEU A 49 -14.39 17.20 23.54
N ILE A 50 -14.27 17.78 22.34
CA ILE A 50 -14.27 19.24 22.14
C ILE A 50 -15.57 19.84 22.69
N ARG A 51 -16.73 19.31 22.27
CA ARG A 51 -18.05 19.77 22.71
C ARG A 51 -18.21 19.64 24.23
N GLU A 52 -17.78 18.51 24.82
CA GLU A 52 -17.84 18.27 26.26
C GLU A 52 -17.01 19.30 27.04
N LYS A 53 -15.77 19.57 26.61
CA LYS A 53 -14.89 20.56 27.24
C LYS A 53 -15.45 21.97 27.09
N GLN A 54 -16.00 22.30 25.93
CA GLN A 54 -16.62 23.59 25.64
C GLN A 54 -17.82 23.84 26.56
N GLN A 55 -18.70 22.84 26.75
CA GLN A 55 -19.83 22.92 27.68
C GLN A 55 -19.39 23.17 29.13
N LYS A 56 -18.22 22.67 29.51
CA LYS A 56 -17.62 22.87 30.84
C LYS A 56 -16.81 24.17 30.94
N GLY A 57 -16.77 25.00 29.90
CA GLY A 57 -15.97 26.22 29.84
C GLY A 57 -14.46 25.97 29.94
N LYS A 58 -14.00 24.76 29.56
CA LYS A 58 -12.59 24.35 29.62
C LYS A 58 -11.99 24.29 28.22
N LYS A 59 -10.68 24.50 28.14
CA LYS A 59 -9.91 24.23 26.93
C LYS A 59 -9.77 22.71 26.74
N PHE A 60 -9.73 22.28 25.48
CA PHE A 60 -9.40 20.91 25.09
C PHE A 60 -8.00 20.89 24.48
N ILE A 61 -7.08 20.15 25.09
CA ILE A 61 -5.69 20.09 24.66
C ILE A 61 -5.49 18.85 23.80
N LEU A 62 -5.25 19.07 22.50
CA LEU A 62 -5.25 18.04 21.45
C LEU A 62 -3.85 17.85 20.87
N GLY A 63 -3.29 16.65 21.04
CA GLY A 63 -2.09 16.20 20.36
C GLY A 63 -2.39 15.70 18.95
N LEU A 64 -1.66 16.19 17.94
CA LEU A 64 -1.90 15.91 16.53
C LEU A 64 -0.70 15.23 15.86
N ALA A 65 -1.01 14.31 14.93
CA ALA A 65 -0.03 13.62 14.10
C ALA A 65 -0.09 14.12 12.65
N THR A 66 0.96 13.88 11.87
CA THR A 66 1.00 14.16 10.43
C THR A 66 1.04 12.86 9.62
N GLY A 67 1.26 12.97 8.32
CA GLY A 67 1.32 11.84 7.39
C GLY A 67 -0.04 11.45 6.82
N SER A 68 -0.09 10.36 6.06
CA SER A 68 -1.28 9.96 5.31
C SER A 68 -2.43 9.46 6.17
N SER A 69 -2.13 8.85 7.33
CA SER A 69 -3.13 8.20 8.19
C SER A 69 -4.19 9.16 8.77
N PRO A 70 -3.85 10.35 9.30
CA PRO A 70 -4.83 11.27 9.88
C PRO A 70 -5.58 12.18 8.89
N ILE A 71 -5.23 12.20 7.60
CA ILE A 71 -5.83 13.14 6.62
C ILE A 71 -7.37 13.07 6.64
N LYS A 72 -7.94 11.85 6.61
CA LYS A 72 -9.40 11.66 6.61
C LYS A 72 -10.06 12.08 7.93
N VAL A 73 -9.36 11.97 9.06
CA VAL A 73 -9.83 12.51 10.34
C VAL A 73 -9.95 14.04 10.24
N TYR A 74 -8.97 14.70 9.65
CA TYR A 74 -8.99 16.15 9.45
C TYR A 74 -10.08 16.60 8.49
N GLU A 75 -10.25 15.90 7.36
CA GLU A 75 -11.34 16.16 6.41
C GLU A 75 -12.71 16.07 7.10
N GLU A 76 -12.92 15.06 7.94
CA GLU A 76 -14.18 14.88 8.66
C GLU A 76 -14.39 15.91 9.77
N LEU A 77 -13.34 16.30 10.50
CA LEU A 77 -13.41 17.40 11.48
C LEU A 77 -13.76 18.74 10.81
N VAL A 78 -13.18 19.01 9.64
CA VAL A 78 -13.50 20.18 8.81
C VAL A 78 -14.95 20.14 8.35
N ARG A 79 -15.44 18.97 7.92
CA ARG A 79 -16.85 18.78 7.56
C ARG A 79 -17.77 19.08 8.75
N MET A 80 -17.50 18.51 9.92
CA MET A 80 -18.27 18.77 11.15
C MET A 80 -18.23 20.25 11.58
N HIS A 81 -17.12 20.95 11.37
CA HIS A 81 -17.04 22.39 11.61
C HIS A 81 -18.00 23.16 10.68
N ARG A 82 -17.93 22.89 9.38
CA ARG A 82 -18.71 23.60 8.35
C ARG A 82 -20.20 23.27 8.39
N GLU A 83 -20.55 22.02 8.68
CA GLU A 83 -21.92 21.50 8.52
C GLU A 83 -22.65 21.30 9.85
N GLU A 84 -21.94 21.06 10.95
CA GLU A 84 -22.53 20.70 12.26
C GLU A 84 -22.21 21.71 13.38
N GLY A 85 -21.46 22.78 13.06
CA GLY A 85 -21.13 23.84 14.01
C GLY A 85 -20.14 23.42 15.11
N LEU A 86 -19.28 22.43 14.86
CA LEU A 86 -18.15 22.12 15.76
C LEU A 86 -17.17 23.31 15.79
N SER A 87 -16.89 23.90 16.95
CA SER A 87 -15.97 25.05 17.08
C SER A 87 -14.63 24.64 17.69
N PHE A 88 -13.55 25.23 17.18
CA PHE A 88 -12.16 25.03 17.63
C PHE A 88 -11.63 26.19 18.48
N GLN A 89 -12.44 27.20 18.81
CA GLN A 89 -12.00 28.36 19.61
C GLN A 89 -11.51 27.99 21.03
N ASN A 90 -11.99 26.87 21.58
CA ASN A 90 -11.54 26.35 22.88
C ASN A 90 -10.50 25.23 22.76
N VAL A 91 -9.96 24.97 21.57
CA VAL A 91 -8.96 23.93 21.34
C VAL A 91 -7.55 24.54 21.37
N ILE A 92 -6.61 23.82 22.00
CA ILE A 92 -5.16 24.08 21.96
C ILE A 92 -4.48 22.85 21.39
N THR A 93 -3.66 23.00 20.35
CA THR A 93 -3.08 21.88 19.63
C THR A 93 -1.57 21.79 19.79
N PHE A 94 -1.04 20.59 19.98
CA PHE A 94 0.40 20.30 19.98
C PHE A 94 0.70 19.21 18.94
N ASN A 95 1.52 19.52 17.93
CA ASN A 95 1.98 18.54 16.97
C ASN A 95 3.17 17.71 17.51
N LEU A 96 3.28 16.47 17.04
CA LEU A 96 4.35 15.57 17.47
C LEU A 96 5.74 16.03 17.04
N ASP A 97 5.90 16.59 15.85
CA ASP A 97 7.20 16.79 15.23
C ASP A 97 7.23 17.85 14.13
N GLU A 98 8.45 18.22 13.74
CA GLU A 98 8.79 18.94 12.50
C GLU A 98 10.20 18.53 12.06
N TYR A 99 10.45 18.53 10.75
CA TYR A 99 11.79 18.29 10.20
C TYR A 99 12.79 19.37 10.63
N PHE A 100 14.09 19.02 10.66
CA PHE A 100 15.15 19.95 11.07
C PHE A 100 16.41 19.85 10.20
N PRO A 101 16.88 20.96 9.58
CA PRO A 101 16.18 22.23 9.45
C PRO A 101 14.98 22.13 8.48
N MET A 102 13.96 22.97 8.66
CA MET A 102 12.79 23.04 7.77
C MET A 102 12.12 24.42 7.82
N GLU A 103 11.88 25.03 6.66
CA GLU A 103 11.15 26.28 6.53
C GLU A 103 9.63 26.05 6.54
N LYS A 104 8.88 26.93 7.20
CA LYS A 104 7.41 26.78 7.34
C LYS A 104 6.65 26.88 6.02
N SER A 105 7.24 27.55 5.03
CA SER A 105 6.68 27.71 3.68
C SER A 105 7.01 26.54 2.74
N ASP A 106 7.90 25.63 3.16
CA ASP A 106 8.23 24.46 2.38
C ASP A 106 7.01 23.53 2.29
N MET A 107 6.70 23.03 1.09
CA MET A 107 5.55 22.14 0.88
C MET A 107 5.67 20.81 1.63
N GLN A 108 6.89 20.40 2.01
CA GLN A 108 7.14 19.21 2.81
C GLN A 108 7.15 19.46 4.33
N SER A 109 7.01 20.71 4.77
CA SER A 109 6.91 21.06 6.21
C SER A 109 5.62 20.55 6.83
N TYR A 110 5.71 20.07 8.07
CA TYR A 110 4.53 19.70 8.86
C TYR A 110 3.69 20.90 9.27
N HIS A 111 4.29 22.09 9.37
CA HIS A 111 3.54 23.34 9.42
C HIS A 111 2.65 23.52 8.18
N PHE A 112 3.22 23.44 6.97
CA PHE A 112 2.44 23.55 5.73
C PHE A 112 1.33 22.49 5.66
N PHE A 113 1.66 21.23 5.95
CA PHE A 113 0.72 20.10 5.97
C PHE A 113 -0.50 20.37 6.88
N MET A 114 -0.28 20.81 8.12
CA MET A 114 -1.36 21.04 9.08
C MET A 114 -2.26 22.21 8.67
N HIS A 115 -1.69 23.24 8.05
CA HIS A 115 -2.45 24.35 7.50
C HIS A 115 -3.27 23.94 6.27
N GLU A 116 -2.72 23.12 5.37
CA GLU A 116 -3.46 22.57 4.22
C GLU A 116 -4.64 21.71 4.66
N HIS A 117 -4.47 20.84 5.65
CA HIS A 117 -5.47 19.82 5.97
C HIS A 117 -6.48 20.23 7.06
N LEU A 118 -6.11 21.13 7.98
CA LEU A 118 -6.96 21.45 9.14
C LEU A 118 -7.04 22.94 9.44
N PHE A 119 -5.93 23.61 9.75
CA PHE A 119 -5.97 24.91 10.41
C PHE A 119 -6.53 26.05 9.56
N ASN A 120 -6.39 26.00 8.23
CA ASN A 120 -6.99 27.00 7.34
C ASN A 120 -8.50 26.79 7.11
N HIS A 121 -9.10 25.78 7.74
CA HIS A 121 -10.46 25.33 7.47
C HIS A 121 -11.37 25.32 8.68
N VAL A 122 -10.86 25.68 9.86
CA VAL A 122 -11.58 25.72 11.15
C VAL A 122 -11.33 27.04 11.88
N ASP A 123 -12.17 27.37 12.87
CA ASP A 123 -12.10 28.59 13.68
C ASP A 123 -11.16 28.49 14.89
N ILE A 124 -10.02 27.81 14.74
CA ILE A 124 -8.98 27.74 15.78
C ILE A 124 -8.25 29.07 15.87
N ASN A 125 -7.96 29.54 17.08
CA ASN A 125 -7.14 30.73 17.23
C ASN A 125 -5.66 30.42 16.92
N PRO A 126 -4.96 31.25 16.14
CA PRO A 126 -3.55 31.01 15.77
C PRO A 126 -2.60 30.84 16.97
N GLU A 127 -2.82 31.56 18.07
CA GLU A 127 -1.99 31.44 19.29
C GLU A 127 -2.13 30.10 20.02
N ASN A 128 -3.15 29.31 19.68
CA ASN A 128 -3.38 27.99 20.25
C ASN A 128 -2.78 26.86 19.37
N ILE A 129 -2.09 27.20 18.28
CA ILE A 129 -1.43 26.25 17.39
C ILE A 129 0.05 26.14 17.76
N HIS A 130 0.47 24.95 18.22
CA HIS A 130 1.86 24.68 18.61
C HIS A 130 2.45 23.56 17.75
N ILE A 131 3.29 23.93 16.78
CA ILE A 131 4.07 22.98 15.95
C ILE A 131 5.56 23.21 16.26
N PRO A 132 6.38 22.15 16.41
CA PRO A 132 7.82 22.32 16.53
C PRO A 132 8.39 23.18 15.39
N ASP A 133 9.34 24.06 15.70
CA ASP A 133 9.88 25.03 14.74
C ASP A 133 11.21 24.54 14.18
N GLY A 134 11.17 24.12 12.90
CA GLY A 134 12.33 23.62 12.15
C GLY A 134 13.39 24.68 11.83
N THR A 135 13.15 25.96 12.16
CA THR A 135 14.06 27.08 11.86
C THR A 135 14.90 27.54 13.07
N VAL A 136 14.67 26.94 14.25
CA VAL A 136 15.38 27.27 15.49
C VAL A 136 16.88 27.08 15.34
N SER A 137 17.67 28.01 15.90
CA SER A 137 19.12 27.91 15.85
C SER A 137 19.63 26.68 16.62
N GLN A 138 20.74 26.09 16.16
CA GLN A 138 21.35 24.93 16.82
C GLN A 138 21.73 25.20 18.29
N GLU A 139 21.99 26.46 18.66
CA GLU A 139 22.35 26.90 20.02
C GLU A 139 21.14 26.95 20.96
N GLU A 140 19.97 27.38 20.45
CA GLU A 140 18.74 27.51 21.24
C GLU A 140 17.93 26.22 21.29
N LEU A 141 18.24 25.26 20.41
CA LEU A 141 17.46 24.05 20.16
C LEU A 141 17.16 23.21 21.41
N TYR A 142 18.12 23.11 22.33
CA TYR A 142 17.92 22.39 23.59
C TYR A 142 16.90 23.09 24.50
N GLN A 143 17.02 24.42 24.63
CA GLN A 143 16.09 25.22 25.43
C GLN A 143 14.69 25.23 24.78
N TYR A 144 14.62 25.33 23.45
CA TYR A 144 13.37 25.25 22.69
C TYR A 144 12.60 23.95 22.99
N CYS A 145 13.28 22.80 23.02
CA CYS A 145 12.66 21.53 23.37
C CYS A 145 12.10 21.53 24.80
N ILE A 146 12.80 22.14 25.76
CA ILE A 146 12.31 22.31 27.14
C ILE A 146 11.08 23.21 27.17
N ASP A 147 11.12 24.33 26.43
CA ASP A 147 10.02 25.29 26.40
C ASP A 147 8.76 24.66 25.80
N TYR A 148 8.90 23.80 24.79
CA TYR A 148 7.79 23.04 24.21
C TYR A 148 7.12 22.12 25.24
N GLU A 149 7.91 21.39 26.04
CA GLU A 149 7.39 20.59 27.17
C GLU A 149 6.70 21.44 28.23
N MET A 150 7.26 22.61 28.53
CA MET A 150 6.69 23.53 29.51
C MET A 150 5.39 24.16 29.01
N GLN A 151 5.23 24.40 27.70
CA GLN A 151 3.97 24.83 27.09
C GLN A 151 2.88 23.75 27.25
N ILE A 152 3.20 22.48 26.95
CA ILE A 152 2.27 21.34 27.15
C ILE A 152 1.85 21.25 28.63
N LYS A 153 2.82 21.34 29.54
CA LYS A 153 2.55 21.29 30.98
C LYS A 153 1.74 22.50 31.45
N GLY A 154 2.04 23.69 30.94
CA GLY A 154 1.34 24.94 31.23
C GLY A 154 -0.11 24.93 30.77
N ALA A 155 -0.41 24.24 29.66
CA ALA A 155 -1.77 24.02 29.19
C ALA A 155 -2.56 22.98 30.02
N GLY A 156 -1.92 22.28 30.96
CA GLY A 156 -2.53 21.25 31.81
C GLY A 156 -2.36 19.81 31.30
N GLY A 157 -1.44 19.60 30.35
CA GLY A 157 -1.20 18.31 29.71
C GLY A 157 -2.22 17.97 28.62
N LEU A 158 -1.88 17.00 27.78
CA LEU A 158 -2.71 16.58 26.65
C LEU A 158 -3.97 15.83 27.15
N ASP A 159 -5.15 16.27 26.71
CA ASP A 159 -6.40 15.54 26.95
C ASP A 159 -6.54 14.35 26.00
N PHE A 160 -6.11 14.52 24.76
CA PHE A 160 -6.15 13.51 23.71
C PHE A 160 -4.87 13.58 22.88
N GLN A 161 -4.31 12.44 22.49
CA GLN A 161 -3.19 12.37 21.56
C GLN A 161 -3.55 11.42 20.41
N LEU A 162 -3.62 11.98 19.20
CA LEU A 162 -3.72 11.23 17.96
C LEU A 162 -2.33 10.79 17.52
N LEU A 163 -2.16 9.52 17.16
CA LEU A 163 -0.89 8.95 16.70
C LEU A 163 -1.09 8.18 15.39
N GLY A 164 -0.05 8.15 14.58
CA GLY A 164 0.17 7.12 13.57
C GLY A 164 1.34 6.21 13.99
N ILE A 165 1.58 5.14 13.24
CA ILE A 165 2.72 4.23 13.45
C ILE A 165 3.56 4.05 12.18
N GLY A 166 4.87 4.15 12.32
CA GLY A 166 5.86 3.83 11.29
C GLY A 166 5.98 2.34 11.01
N ARG A 167 6.65 1.94 9.92
CA ARG A 167 6.96 0.51 9.68
C ARG A 167 7.97 -0.05 10.68
N THR A 168 8.75 0.82 11.33
CA THR A 168 9.68 0.50 12.42
C THR A 168 9.04 0.57 13.81
N GLY A 169 7.74 0.84 13.90
CA GLY A 169 7.04 0.98 15.18
C GLY A 169 7.31 2.30 15.89
N HIS A 170 7.89 3.28 15.19
CA HIS A 170 8.00 4.64 15.70
C HIS A 170 6.63 5.30 15.84
N VAL A 171 6.50 6.20 16.82
CA VAL A 171 5.37 7.14 16.97
C VAL A 171 5.94 8.57 17.01
N GLY A 172 5.44 9.44 16.14
CA GLY A 172 6.22 10.62 15.73
C GLY A 172 7.58 10.19 15.16
N PHE A 173 8.65 10.95 15.38
CA PHE A 173 10.02 10.50 15.05
C PHE A 173 10.73 9.77 16.21
N ASN A 174 9.99 9.13 17.12
CA ASN A 174 10.63 8.27 18.13
C ASN A 174 11.08 6.95 17.48
N GLU A 175 12.25 6.97 16.85
CA GLU A 175 12.88 5.85 16.15
C GLU A 175 13.29 4.69 17.07
N PRO A 176 13.53 3.47 16.53
CA PRO A 176 14.14 2.36 17.27
C PRO A 176 15.33 2.79 18.13
N GLY A 177 15.37 2.33 19.37
CA GLY A 177 16.32 2.76 20.40
C GLY A 177 15.83 3.93 21.27
N SER A 178 14.68 4.54 20.95
CA SER A 178 14.11 5.63 21.75
C SER A 178 13.76 5.18 23.17
N HIS A 179 14.09 6.04 24.15
CA HIS A 179 13.86 5.74 25.56
C HIS A 179 12.41 5.97 25.99
N PHE A 180 11.91 5.10 26.87
CA PHE A 180 10.58 5.18 27.48
C PHE A 180 10.25 6.52 28.14
N ASN A 181 11.23 7.16 28.80
CA ASN A 181 11.09 8.43 29.51
C ASN A 181 11.56 9.64 28.69
N SER A 182 11.72 9.48 27.38
CA SER A 182 12.18 10.57 26.51
C SER A 182 11.20 11.75 26.53
N SER A 183 11.75 12.97 26.61
CA SER A 183 11.04 14.23 26.39
C SER A 183 11.21 14.69 24.93
N THR A 184 10.62 15.84 24.60
CA THR A 184 10.86 16.54 23.33
C THR A 184 12.35 16.73 23.10
N ARG A 185 12.84 16.37 21.92
CA ARG A 185 14.26 16.38 21.56
C ARG A 185 14.45 16.42 20.06
N VAL A 186 15.69 16.69 19.66
CA VAL A 186 16.16 16.44 18.30
C VAL A 186 16.54 14.97 18.15
N ILE A 187 16.18 14.38 17.03
CA ILE A 187 16.52 13.00 16.69
C ILE A 187 17.07 12.93 15.26
N THR A 188 18.00 12.00 15.05
CA THR A 188 18.44 11.62 13.70
C THR A 188 17.43 10.61 13.16
N LEU A 189 16.92 10.85 11.95
CA LEU A 189 15.93 9.98 11.34
C LEU A 189 16.53 8.65 10.93
N ASP A 190 15.79 7.57 11.17
CA ASP A 190 16.18 6.24 10.70
C ASP A 190 16.17 6.18 9.17
N HIS A 191 16.97 5.29 8.61
CA HIS A 191 17.03 5.10 7.16
C HIS A 191 15.67 4.74 6.59
N ILE A 192 14.92 3.83 7.22
CA ILE A 192 13.60 3.38 6.77
C ILE A 192 12.60 4.55 6.79
N THR A 193 12.63 5.38 7.83
CA THR A 193 11.79 6.60 7.91
C THR A 193 12.10 7.56 6.76
N ARG A 194 13.39 7.73 6.41
CA ARG A 194 13.78 8.58 5.27
C ARG A 194 13.37 7.97 3.93
N VAL A 195 13.40 6.64 3.78
CA VAL A 195 12.89 5.96 2.58
C VAL A 195 11.38 6.16 2.45
N ASP A 196 10.62 6.01 3.54
CA ASP A 196 9.16 6.25 3.55
C ASP A 196 8.81 7.70 3.18
N ALA A 197 9.63 8.68 3.60
CA ALA A 197 9.44 10.09 3.27
C ALA A 197 9.91 10.46 1.85
N ALA A 198 10.89 9.75 1.29
CA ALA A 198 11.58 10.08 0.04
C ALA A 198 10.65 10.40 -1.15
N PRO A 199 9.53 9.69 -1.39
CA PRO A 199 8.61 10.03 -2.47
C PRO A 199 8.06 11.46 -2.37
N SER A 200 7.83 11.97 -1.16
CA SER A 200 7.34 13.33 -0.91
C SER A 200 8.42 14.40 -1.12
N PHE A 201 9.69 14.00 -1.03
CA PHE A 201 10.87 14.86 -1.16
C PHE A 201 11.56 14.74 -2.54
N LEU A 202 10.97 14.01 -3.50
CA LEU A 202 11.60 13.75 -4.81
C LEU A 202 12.96 13.05 -4.71
N GLY A 203 13.10 12.16 -3.73
CA GLY A 203 14.28 11.34 -3.52
C GLY A 203 14.85 11.44 -2.11
N ILE A 204 15.51 10.37 -1.66
CA ILE A 204 16.02 10.22 -0.29
C ILE A 204 17.06 11.30 0.08
N ASN A 205 17.83 11.80 -0.90
CA ASN A 205 18.86 12.80 -0.67
C ASN A 205 18.29 14.17 -0.27
N ASN A 206 17.03 14.44 -0.60
CA ASN A 206 16.35 15.68 -0.24
C ASN A 206 15.64 15.59 1.12
N VAL A 207 15.51 14.39 1.69
CA VAL A 207 14.89 14.19 3.00
C VAL A 207 15.85 14.67 4.10
N PRO A 208 15.42 15.58 4.99
CA PRO A 208 16.22 16.01 6.14
C PRO A 208 16.74 14.83 6.97
N ARG A 209 17.91 14.99 7.57
CA ARG A 209 18.53 13.92 8.38
C ARG A 209 18.09 13.94 9.83
N LYS A 210 17.47 15.03 10.28
CA LYS A 210 17.05 15.24 11.66
C LYS A 210 15.63 15.78 11.71
N ALA A 211 15.01 15.65 12.87
CA ALA A 211 13.74 16.26 13.20
C ALA A 211 13.70 16.64 14.69
N ILE A 212 12.82 17.56 15.04
CA ILE A 212 12.40 17.82 16.42
C ILE A 212 11.15 16.98 16.66
N THR A 213 11.10 16.22 17.76
CA THR A 213 9.95 15.37 18.06
C THR A 213 9.65 15.30 19.55
N MET A 214 8.36 15.25 19.87
CA MET A 214 7.82 14.97 21.19
C MET A 214 8.24 13.56 21.62
N GLY A 215 8.77 13.43 22.84
CA GLY A 215 9.24 12.15 23.34
C GLY A 215 8.11 11.20 23.79
N ILE A 216 8.43 9.91 23.89
CA ILE A 216 7.51 8.86 24.37
C ILE A 216 6.98 9.18 25.78
N GLY A 217 7.83 9.71 26.66
CA GLY A 217 7.46 10.08 28.01
C GLY A 217 6.44 11.23 28.05
N SER A 218 6.41 12.08 27.03
CA SER A 218 5.47 13.18 26.87
C SER A 218 4.15 12.69 26.28
N ILE A 219 4.21 11.86 25.23
CA ILE A 219 3.06 11.20 24.61
C ILE A 219 2.26 10.39 25.64
N ARG A 220 2.95 9.57 26.45
CA ARG A 220 2.31 8.70 27.45
C ARG A 220 1.65 9.46 28.62
N LYS A 221 1.91 10.75 28.79
CA LYS A 221 1.21 11.58 29.79
C LYS A 221 -0.16 12.06 29.30
N ALA A 222 -0.50 11.87 28.02
CA ALA A 222 -1.83 12.18 27.51
C ALA A 222 -2.89 11.37 28.25
N LYS A 223 -4.07 11.95 28.49
CA LYS A 223 -5.15 11.24 29.20
C LYS A 223 -5.81 10.16 28.36
N ARG A 224 -5.81 10.35 27.04
CA ARG A 224 -6.38 9.45 26.04
C ARG A 224 -5.42 9.38 24.85
N ILE A 225 -5.11 8.18 24.37
CA ILE A 225 -4.29 7.95 23.18
C ILE A 225 -5.09 7.14 22.17
N VAL A 226 -5.14 7.62 20.93
CA VAL A 226 -5.67 6.87 19.78
C VAL A 226 -4.57 6.76 18.75
N LEU A 227 -4.20 5.52 18.42
CA LEU A 227 -3.23 5.24 17.36
C LEU A 227 -3.95 4.66 16.16
N MET A 228 -3.66 5.16 14.97
CA MET A 228 -4.23 4.68 13.71
C MET A 228 -3.18 3.95 12.88
N ALA A 229 -3.58 2.83 12.26
CA ALA A 229 -2.75 2.12 11.30
C ALA A 229 -3.60 1.52 10.18
N TRP A 230 -3.22 1.84 8.94
CA TRP A 230 -3.93 1.42 7.74
C TRP A 230 -3.00 0.64 6.81
N GLY A 231 -3.53 -0.38 6.15
CA GLY A 231 -2.85 -1.15 5.12
C GLY A 231 -2.00 -2.31 5.62
N SER A 232 -1.83 -3.30 4.75
CA SER A 232 -1.10 -4.54 5.05
C SER A 232 0.40 -4.34 5.30
N ASN A 233 0.98 -3.25 4.82
CA ASN A 233 2.37 -2.88 5.09
C ASN A 233 2.64 -2.55 6.58
N LYS A 234 1.58 -2.39 7.39
CA LYS A 234 1.68 -2.19 8.83
C LYS A 234 1.39 -3.47 9.63
N ALA A 235 0.98 -4.56 8.99
CA ALA A 235 0.48 -5.76 9.67
C ALA A 235 1.50 -6.36 10.65
N SER A 236 2.73 -6.56 10.19
CA SER A 236 3.79 -7.17 11.00
C SER A 236 4.12 -6.34 12.25
N ILE A 237 4.31 -5.03 12.07
CA ILE A 237 4.67 -4.12 13.16
C ILE A 237 3.50 -3.89 14.13
N ILE A 238 2.26 -3.92 13.63
CA ILE A 238 1.06 -3.89 14.47
C ILE A 238 0.99 -5.13 15.35
N LYS A 239 1.24 -6.31 14.77
CA LYS A 239 1.30 -7.56 15.54
C LYS A 239 2.38 -7.50 16.63
N GLU A 240 3.59 -7.07 16.28
CA GLU A 240 4.69 -6.93 17.25
C GLU A 240 4.35 -5.92 18.35
N THR A 241 3.69 -4.82 18.00
CA THR A 241 3.30 -3.78 18.96
C THR A 241 2.20 -4.26 19.91
N ILE A 242 1.19 -4.97 19.40
CA ILE A 242 0.00 -5.39 20.17
C ILE A 242 0.26 -6.69 20.95
N GLU A 243 0.95 -7.66 20.37
CA GLU A 243 1.12 -9.00 20.95
C GLU A 243 2.54 -9.25 21.52
N GLY A 244 3.53 -8.48 21.06
CA GLY A 244 4.93 -8.64 21.44
C GLY A 244 5.30 -8.10 22.82
N GLU A 245 6.55 -8.28 23.22
CA GLU A 245 7.10 -7.71 24.45
C GLU A 245 7.46 -6.24 24.28
N VAL A 246 7.45 -5.51 25.39
CA VAL A 246 7.87 -4.10 25.41
C VAL A 246 9.36 -4.00 25.10
N SER A 247 9.71 -3.22 24.08
CA SER A 247 11.08 -3.10 23.55
C SER A 247 11.39 -1.70 23.05
N SER A 248 12.63 -1.25 23.23
CA SER A 248 13.13 0.00 22.62
C SER A 248 13.23 -0.07 21.11
N GLU A 249 13.36 -1.27 20.54
CA GLU A 249 13.43 -1.48 19.10
C GLU A 249 12.09 -1.20 18.42
N VAL A 250 10.98 -1.31 19.15
CA VAL A 250 9.63 -0.99 18.69
C VAL A 250 8.98 -0.02 19.68
N PRO A 251 9.25 1.29 19.57
CA PRO A 251 8.83 2.28 20.57
C PRO A 251 7.32 2.34 20.83
N ALA A 252 6.47 2.00 19.85
CA ALA A 252 5.03 1.91 20.04
C ALA A 252 4.62 0.86 21.10
N THR A 253 5.44 -0.16 21.38
CA THR A 253 5.17 -1.14 22.45
C THR A 253 5.09 -0.49 23.83
N TYR A 254 5.73 0.66 24.05
CA TYR A 254 5.62 1.40 25.31
C TYR A 254 4.18 1.88 25.62
N LEU A 255 3.31 1.94 24.60
CA LEU A 255 1.90 2.27 24.78
C LEU A 255 1.12 1.15 25.48
N GLN A 256 1.65 -0.08 25.57
CA GLN A 256 1.10 -1.15 26.41
C GLN A 256 1.02 -0.74 27.90
N HIS A 257 1.86 0.20 28.34
CA HIS A 257 1.87 0.72 29.71
C HIS A 257 0.97 1.95 29.91
N HIS A 258 0.00 2.18 29.03
CA HIS A 258 -0.95 3.28 29.14
C HIS A 258 -2.38 2.75 29.30
N ASN A 259 -3.08 3.26 30.31
CA ASN A 259 -4.37 2.71 30.75
C ASN A 259 -5.57 3.18 29.91
N ASN A 260 -5.35 3.96 28.86
CA ASN A 260 -6.41 4.52 28.03
C ASN A 260 -5.93 4.73 26.56
N THR A 261 -5.35 3.67 26.00
CA THR A 261 -4.89 3.62 24.61
C THR A 261 -5.76 2.69 23.79
N THR A 262 -6.19 3.13 22.61
CA THR A 262 -6.89 2.28 21.62
C THR A 262 -6.22 2.38 20.27
N PHE A 263 -5.95 1.23 19.66
CA PHE A 263 -5.45 1.13 18.29
C PHE A 263 -6.63 0.95 17.34
N VAL A 264 -6.73 1.80 16.34
CA VAL A 264 -7.77 1.77 15.31
C VAL A 264 -7.12 1.26 14.03
N LEU A 265 -7.55 0.09 13.59
CA LEU A 265 -6.93 -0.67 12.51
C LEU A 265 -7.93 -0.88 11.37
N ASP A 266 -7.44 -1.00 10.14
CA ASP A 266 -8.20 -1.65 9.07
C ASP A 266 -7.88 -3.15 9.01
N GLU A 267 -8.62 -3.91 8.19
CA GLU A 267 -8.38 -5.34 8.00
C GLU A 267 -6.94 -5.64 7.54
N GLY A 268 -6.35 -4.75 6.74
CA GLY A 268 -4.99 -4.87 6.24
C GLY A 268 -3.96 -4.80 7.38
N ALA A 269 -4.02 -3.77 8.21
CA ALA A 269 -3.11 -3.57 9.34
C ALA A 269 -3.32 -4.62 10.44
N ALA A 270 -4.50 -5.22 10.54
CA ALA A 270 -4.80 -6.29 11.49
C ALA A 270 -4.46 -7.70 10.98
N ALA A 271 -4.09 -7.86 9.70
CA ALA A 271 -3.99 -9.16 9.03
C ALA A 271 -3.05 -10.16 9.71
N ASP A 272 -2.02 -9.67 10.40
CA ASP A 272 -1.01 -10.50 11.08
C ASP A 272 -1.33 -10.82 12.55
N LEU A 273 -2.35 -10.18 13.13
CA LEU A 273 -2.80 -10.50 14.50
C LEU A 273 -3.18 -11.97 14.59
N THR A 274 -2.83 -12.61 15.69
CA THR A 274 -3.02 -14.05 15.92
C THR A 274 -4.49 -14.45 15.75
N ARG A 275 -5.42 -13.63 16.24
CA ARG A 275 -6.87 -13.87 16.10
C ARG A 275 -7.38 -13.79 14.65
N ILE A 276 -6.63 -13.14 13.75
CA ILE A 276 -7.00 -12.94 12.34
C ILE A 276 -6.27 -13.94 11.44
N LYS A 277 -4.93 -14.02 11.58
CA LYS A 277 -4.05 -14.88 10.78
C LYS A 277 -4.22 -16.36 11.11
N THR A 278 -4.28 -16.67 12.40
CA THR A 278 -4.29 -18.05 12.94
C THR A 278 -5.37 -18.22 14.01
N PRO A 279 -6.65 -17.97 13.70
CA PRO A 279 -7.75 -17.96 14.68
C PRO A 279 -7.90 -19.29 15.44
N TRP A 280 -7.51 -20.41 14.83
CA TRP A 280 -7.56 -21.74 15.44
C TRP A 280 -6.65 -21.90 16.67
N LEU A 281 -5.69 -20.99 16.87
CA LEU A 281 -4.84 -21.00 18.07
C LEU A 281 -5.51 -20.40 19.31
N VAL A 282 -6.61 -19.67 19.11
CA VAL A 282 -7.28 -18.89 20.16
C VAL A 282 -8.78 -19.13 20.24
N THR A 283 -9.41 -19.73 19.23
CA THR A 283 -10.84 -20.02 19.27
C THR A 283 -11.20 -21.22 18.40
N SER A 284 -12.40 -21.76 18.61
CA SER A 284 -12.99 -22.75 17.70
C SER A 284 -13.42 -22.07 16.41
N CYS A 285 -13.03 -22.63 15.27
CA CYS A 285 -13.30 -22.04 13.96
C CYS A 285 -14.41 -22.78 13.21
N ILE A 286 -15.14 -22.03 12.37
CA ILE A 286 -15.91 -22.61 11.27
C ILE A 286 -14.94 -22.82 10.10
N TRP A 287 -14.71 -24.08 9.73
CA TRP A 287 -13.67 -24.47 8.78
C TRP A 287 -14.11 -24.32 7.31
N THR A 288 -14.09 -23.08 6.80
CA THR A 288 -14.26 -22.82 5.37
C THR A 288 -13.07 -23.38 4.56
N ASP A 289 -13.26 -23.63 3.26
CA ASP A 289 -12.19 -24.08 2.36
C ASP A 289 -10.95 -23.18 2.43
N GLN A 290 -11.16 -21.86 2.45
CA GLN A 290 -10.09 -20.88 2.53
C GLN A 290 -9.35 -20.97 3.87
N LEU A 291 -10.08 -21.09 4.99
CA LEU A 291 -9.46 -21.22 6.31
C LEU A 291 -8.67 -22.53 6.42
N ARG A 292 -9.19 -23.63 5.87
CA ARG A 292 -8.51 -24.93 5.81
C ARG A 292 -7.21 -24.85 5.02
N ARG A 293 -7.23 -24.26 3.81
CA ARG A 293 -6.01 -24.02 3.01
C ARG A 293 -4.98 -23.22 3.78
N ARG A 294 -5.41 -22.10 4.37
CA ARG A 294 -4.52 -21.23 5.16
C ARG A 294 -3.89 -21.97 6.34
N ALA A 295 -4.69 -22.72 7.10
CA ALA A 295 -4.22 -23.47 8.26
C ALA A 295 -3.23 -24.59 7.89
N LEU A 296 -3.55 -25.41 6.87
CA LEU A 296 -2.65 -26.46 6.41
C LEU A 296 -1.31 -25.91 5.91
N LEU A 297 -1.34 -24.83 5.13
CA LEU A 297 -0.13 -24.22 4.59
C LEU A 297 0.72 -23.60 5.70
N TRP A 298 0.09 -22.89 6.65
CA TRP A 298 0.76 -22.42 7.86
C TRP A 298 1.38 -23.57 8.65
N LEU A 299 0.67 -24.71 8.78
CA LEU A 299 1.18 -25.88 9.49
C LEU A 299 2.41 -26.45 8.79
N CYS A 300 2.37 -26.60 7.47
CA CYS A 300 3.52 -27.05 6.67
C CYS A 300 4.77 -26.20 6.94
N GLU A 301 4.62 -24.87 6.90
CA GLU A 301 5.69 -23.93 7.22
C GLU A 301 6.15 -24.06 8.68
N LYS A 302 5.22 -24.17 9.62
CA LYS A 302 5.49 -24.23 11.06
C LYS A 302 6.29 -25.47 11.46
N VAL A 303 5.96 -26.64 10.90
CA VAL A 303 6.66 -27.90 11.19
C VAL A 303 7.73 -28.26 10.16
N ASN A 304 7.93 -27.42 9.14
CA ASN A 304 8.84 -27.63 8.02
C ASN A 304 8.64 -29.01 7.35
N LYS A 305 7.39 -29.32 6.98
CA LYS A 305 7.02 -30.57 6.30
C LYS A 305 6.16 -30.26 5.06
N PRO A 306 6.33 -31.00 3.95
CA PRO A 306 5.40 -30.95 2.83
C PRO A 306 4.04 -31.51 3.22
N VAL A 307 3.00 -31.15 2.46
CA VAL A 307 1.58 -31.43 2.77
C VAL A 307 1.35 -32.90 3.09
N LEU A 308 1.86 -33.82 2.26
CA LEU A 308 1.63 -35.26 2.42
C LEU A 308 2.39 -35.91 3.59
N LYS A 309 3.31 -35.19 4.26
CA LYS A 309 4.06 -35.67 5.43
C LYS A 309 3.47 -35.22 6.77
N LEU A 310 2.42 -34.40 6.76
CA LEU A 310 1.73 -33.99 7.98
C LEU A 310 0.99 -35.18 8.59
N THR A 311 1.02 -35.27 9.92
CA THR A 311 0.39 -36.33 10.72
C THR A 311 -0.67 -35.75 11.65
N ASP A 312 -1.61 -36.56 12.14
CA ASP A 312 -2.62 -36.12 13.13
C ASP A 312 -1.99 -35.42 14.34
N LYS A 313 -0.81 -35.88 14.76
CA LYS A 313 -0.04 -35.24 15.84
C LYS A 313 0.34 -33.80 15.50
N ASP A 314 0.80 -33.53 14.27
CA ASP A 314 1.19 -32.19 13.84
C ASP A 314 -0.01 -31.21 13.93
N TYR A 315 -1.20 -31.65 13.52
CA TYR A 315 -2.42 -30.85 13.64
C TYR A 315 -2.82 -30.62 15.10
N ASN A 316 -2.84 -31.68 15.90
CA ASN A 316 -3.26 -31.62 17.31
C ASN A 316 -2.33 -30.73 18.14
N ASP A 317 -1.01 -30.88 17.98
CA ASP A 317 0.00 -30.10 18.71
C ASP A 317 -0.01 -28.61 18.33
N ASN A 318 -0.70 -28.22 17.24
CA ASN A 318 -0.79 -26.86 16.75
C ASN A 318 -2.23 -26.31 16.70
N GLY A 319 -3.11 -26.79 17.59
CA GLY A 319 -4.44 -26.21 17.79
C GLY A 319 -5.49 -26.54 16.72
N MET A 320 -5.24 -27.55 15.87
CA MET A 320 -6.15 -27.95 14.79
C MET A 320 -6.90 -29.26 15.06
N SER A 321 -7.03 -29.66 16.32
CA SER A 321 -7.82 -30.85 16.70
C SER A 321 -9.29 -30.75 16.25
N GLY A 322 -9.86 -29.54 16.31
CA GLY A 322 -11.22 -29.28 15.82
C GLY A 322 -11.37 -29.52 14.31
N LEU A 323 -10.32 -29.25 13.51
CA LEU A 323 -10.35 -29.52 12.06
C LEU A 323 -10.39 -31.03 11.79
N LEU A 324 -9.56 -31.81 12.48
CA LEU A 324 -9.54 -33.27 12.35
C LEU A 324 -10.85 -33.90 12.80
N ALA A 325 -11.46 -33.38 13.86
CA ALA A 325 -12.75 -33.86 14.35
C ALA A 325 -13.88 -33.68 13.32
N GLU A 326 -13.85 -32.60 12.53
CA GLU A 326 -14.87 -32.30 11.52
C GLU A 326 -14.61 -33.02 10.18
N GLN A 327 -13.35 -33.06 9.73
CA GLN A 327 -13.01 -33.46 8.37
C GLN A 327 -12.37 -34.86 8.27
N GLY A 328 -12.08 -35.50 9.40
CA GLY A 328 -11.45 -36.80 9.47
C GLY A 328 -9.92 -36.73 9.62
N PRO A 329 -9.22 -37.85 9.38
CA PRO A 329 -7.79 -37.96 9.65
C PRO A 329 -6.97 -37.04 8.74
N ALA A 330 -5.75 -36.69 9.18
CA ALA A 330 -4.85 -35.82 8.42
C ALA A 330 -4.58 -36.36 7.01
N TYR A 331 -4.57 -37.68 6.83
CA TYR A 331 -4.32 -38.32 5.54
C TYR A 331 -5.25 -37.82 4.43
N ASP A 332 -6.56 -37.80 4.67
CA ASP A 332 -7.55 -37.41 3.66
C ASP A 332 -7.49 -35.90 3.37
N LEU A 333 -7.32 -35.10 4.42
CA LEU A 333 -7.11 -33.65 4.32
C LEU A 333 -5.87 -33.30 3.51
N ASN A 334 -4.75 -33.99 3.76
CA ASN A 334 -3.49 -33.77 3.07
C ASN A 334 -3.62 -34.10 1.58
N ILE A 335 -4.28 -35.21 1.23
CA ILE A 335 -4.52 -35.58 -0.18
C ILE A 335 -5.40 -34.53 -0.87
N HIS A 336 -6.48 -34.10 -0.22
CA HIS A 336 -7.36 -33.08 -0.76
C HIS A 336 -6.60 -31.77 -1.02
N MET A 337 -5.77 -31.34 -0.06
CA MET A 337 -4.95 -30.14 -0.18
C MET A 337 -3.90 -30.27 -1.28
N PHE A 338 -3.18 -31.39 -1.33
CA PHE A 338 -2.18 -31.66 -2.35
C PHE A 338 -2.79 -31.57 -3.75
N ASN A 339 -3.95 -32.20 -3.95
CA ASN A 339 -4.69 -32.13 -5.22
C ASN A 339 -5.16 -30.70 -5.53
N THR A 340 -5.61 -29.95 -4.52
CA THR A 340 -6.03 -28.56 -4.68
C THR A 340 -4.88 -27.69 -5.18
N LEU A 341 -3.71 -27.78 -4.53
CA LEU A 341 -2.49 -27.07 -4.95
C LEU A 341 -2.01 -27.51 -6.33
N GLN A 342 -2.04 -28.82 -6.62
CA GLN A 342 -1.64 -29.33 -7.93
C GLN A 342 -2.53 -28.75 -9.04
N ARG A 343 -3.83 -28.59 -8.78
CA ARG A 343 -4.81 -28.08 -9.75
C ARG A 343 -4.64 -26.59 -10.04
N THR A 344 -3.98 -25.82 -9.18
CA THR A 344 -3.65 -24.42 -9.50
C THR A 344 -2.57 -24.32 -10.58
N ILE A 345 -1.68 -25.33 -10.69
CA ILE A 345 -0.54 -25.30 -11.60
C ILE A 345 -1.01 -25.56 -13.04
N THR A 346 -0.76 -24.61 -13.94
CA THR A 346 -1.09 -24.76 -15.36
C THR A 346 -0.05 -24.14 -16.27
N GLY A 347 0.35 -24.88 -17.30
CA GLY A 347 1.12 -24.35 -18.43
C GLY A 347 0.24 -23.69 -19.50
N TRP A 348 -1.06 -23.61 -19.31
CA TRP A 348 -2.04 -23.09 -20.29
C TRP A 348 -2.89 -22.00 -19.62
N PRO A 349 -2.35 -20.78 -19.43
CA PRO A 349 -3.06 -19.69 -18.74
C PRO A 349 -4.31 -19.23 -19.51
N GLY A 350 -4.36 -19.43 -20.82
CA GLY A 350 -5.55 -19.22 -21.65
C GLY A 350 -6.47 -20.45 -21.76
N GLY A 351 -6.24 -21.49 -20.96
CA GLY A 351 -6.96 -22.77 -21.02
C GLY A 351 -6.39 -23.74 -22.06
N LYS A 352 -6.34 -25.03 -21.73
CA LYS A 352 -5.76 -26.06 -22.60
C LYS A 352 -6.81 -26.58 -23.60
N PRO A 353 -6.63 -26.43 -24.92
CA PRO A 353 -7.57 -26.96 -25.91
C PRO A 353 -7.64 -28.50 -25.86
N ASN A 354 -8.82 -29.05 -26.16
CA ASN A 354 -9.07 -30.50 -26.25
C ASN A 354 -8.71 -31.30 -24.98
N ALA A 355 -8.71 -30.65 -23.82
CA ALA A 355 -8.48 -31.28 -22.53
C ALA A 355 -9.72 -31.14 -21.65
N GLU A 356 -9.91 -32.09 -20.74
CA GLU A 356 -10.86 -31.90 -19.64
C GLU A 356 -10.36 -30.77 -18.73
N ASP A 357 -11.21 -29.79 -18.48
CA ASP A 357 -10.92 -28.56 -17.73
C ASP A 357 -11.61 -28.49 -16.37
N SER A 358 -12.34 -29.55 -15.98
CA SER A 358 -13.07 -29.68 -14.70
C SER A 358 -12.22 -29.37 -13.46
N ASN A 359 -10.91 -29.58 -13.56
CA ASN A 359 -9.94 -29.39 -12.48
C ASN A 359 -8.79 -28.44 -12.87
N ARG A 360 -8.98 -27.58 -13.88
CA ARG A 360 -7.98 -26.60 -14.30
C ARG A 360 -8.39 -25.18 -13.91
N PRO A 361 -7.42 -24.25 -13.75
CA PRO A 361 -7.74 -22.88 -13.36
C PRO A 361 -8.55 -22.13 -14.43
N GLU A 362 -8.36 -22.48 -15.70
CA GLU A 362 -8.98 -21.80 -16.85
C GLU A 362 -9.68 -22.80 -17.78
N ARG A 363 -10.83 -22.38 -18.33
CA ARG A 363 -11.67 -23.19 -19.22
C ARG A 363 -11.01 -23.42 -20.58
N ALA A 364 -11.23 -24.58 -21.18
CA ALA A 364 -10.68 -24.96 -22.48
C ALA A 364 -11.30 -24.18 -23.65
N LEU A 365 -12.56 -23.75 -23.53
CA LEU A 365 -13.30 -23.06 -24.58
C LEU A 365 -13.55 -21.58 -24.22
N PRO A 366 -13.42 -20.65 -25.18
CA PRO A 366 -12.91 -20.87 -26.54
C PRO A 366 -11.41 -21.20 -26.53
N ALA A 367 -10.97 -21.99 -27.52
CA ALA A 367 -9.58 -22.46 -27.61
C ALA A 367 -8.57 -21.33 -27.84
N LYS A 368 -9.01 -20.25 -28.51
CA LYS A 368 -8.29 -18.98 -28.61
C LYS A 368 -9.11 -17.91 -27.92
N LYS A 369 -8.46 -17.16 -27.04
CA LYS A 369 -9.09 -16.14 -26.19
C LYS A 369 -8.64 -14.75 -26.63
N ARG A 370 -9.50 -13.76 -26.35
CA ARG A 370 -9.18 -12.35 -26.44
C ARG A 370 -8.84 -11.92 -25.02
N VAL A 371 -7.65 -11.39 -24.82
CA VAL A 371 -7.09 -11.12 -23.51
C VAL A 371 -6.74 -9.64 -23.44
N ILE A 372 -7.16 -8.96 -22.38
CA ILE A 372 -6.65 -7.62 -22.05
C ILE A 372 -5.78 -7.75 -20.82
N ILE A 373 -4.56 -7.24 -20.89
CA ILE A 373 -3.66 -7.05 -19.76
C ILE A 373 -3.67 -5.56 -19.43
N PHE A 374 -4.34 -5.19 -18.34
CA PHE A 374 -4.24 -3.84 -17.79
C PHE A 374 -2.96 -3.71 -16.99
N SER A 375 -2.15 -2.71 -17.35
CA SER A 375 -0.87 -2.40 -16.74
C SER A 375 -0.95 -0.99 -16.15
N PRO A 376 -0.97 -0.82 -14.81
CA PRO A 376 -1.05 0.49 -14.18
C PRO A 376 0.05 1.43 -14.67
N HIS A 377 1.30 0.97 -14.62
CA HIS A 377 2.46 1.65 -15.20
C HIS A 377 2.95 0.94 -16.47
N PRO A 378 3.69 1.64 -17.35
CA PRO A 378 4.22 1.07 -18.60
C PRO A 378 5.38 0.07 -18.44
N ASP A 379 5.23 -0.94 -17.59
CA ASP A 379 6.18 -2.04 -17.31
C ASP A 379 5.59 -3.13 -16.38
N ASP A 380 4.52 -2.83 -15.65
CA ASP A 380 3.88 -3.77 -14.72
C ASP A 380 3.44 -5.08 -15.38
N ASP A 381 3.06 -5.06 -16.65
CA ASP A 381 2.72 -6.23 -17.47
C ASP A 381 3.89 -7.24 -17.53
N VAL A 382 5.08 -6.78 -17.89
CA VAL A 382 6.27 -7.64 -18.03
C VAL A 382 6.91 -7.99 -16.69
N ILE A 383 6.85 -7.06 -15.74
CA ILE A 383 7.31 -7.24 -14.35
C ILE A 383 6.49 -8.32 -13.66
N SER A 384 5.17 -8.16 -13.70
CA SER A 384 4.28 -8.93 -12.84
C SER A 384 3.93 -10.27 -13.44
N MET A 385 3.64 -10.30 -14.74
CA MET A 385 3.12 -11.46 -15.43
C MET A 385 3.80 -11.73 -16.79
N GLY A 386 5.04 -11.26 -16.98
CA GLY A 386 5.73 -11.36 -18.27
C GLY A 386 5.88 -12.79 -18.82
N GLY A 387 6.02 -13.80 -17.97
CA GLY A 387 6.09 -15.20 -18.42
C GLY A 387 4.74 -15.77 -18.85
N THR A 388 3.65 -15.32 -18.21
CA THR A 388 2.28 -15.64 -18.58
C THR A 388 1.87 -14.89 -19.84
N PHE A 389 2.23 -13.61 -19.94
CA PHE A 389 2.04 -12.76 -21.11
C PHE A 389 2.67 -13.39 -22.35
N ASP A 390 3.97 -13.72 -22.28
CA ASP A 390 4.68 -14.40 -23.36
C ASP A 390 3.97 -15.68 -23.82
N ARG A 391 3.54 -16.50 -22.85
CA ARG A 391 2.89 -17.77 -23.14
C ARG A 391 1.50 -17.64 -23.73
N LEU A 392 0.74 -16.61 -23.39
CA LEU A 392 -0.52 -16.31 -24.06
C LEU A 392 -0.30 -15.98 -25.55
N ILE A 393 0.77 -15.24 -25.88
CA ILE A 393 1.16 -14.99 -27.27
C ILE A 393 1.58 -16.29 -27.96
N GLU A 394 2.50 -17.06 -27.36
CA GLU A 394 3.00 -18.31 -27.94
C GLU A 394 1.88 -19.35 -28.19
N GLN A 395 0.84 -19.35 -27.35
CA GLN A 395 -0.34 -20.21 -27.49
C GLN A 395 -1.35 -19.67 -28.52
N GLY A 396 -1.10 -18.51 -29.11
CA GLY A 396 -1.90 -17.94 -30.20
C GLY A 396 -3.20 -17.29 -29.74
N HIS A 397 -3.26 -16.82 -28.49
CA HIS A 397 -4.35 -15.95 -28.02
C HIS A 397 -4.20 -14.55 -28.61
N GLU A 398 -5.32 -13.85 -28.77
CA GLU A 398 -5.35 -12.44 -29.17
C GLU A 398 -5.14 -11.58 -27.93
N VAL A 399 -3.89 -11.22 -27.65
CA VAL A 399 -3.51 -10.45 -26.47
C VAL A 399 -3.53 -8.96 -26.79
N HIS A 400 -3.98 -8.15 -25.85
CA HIS A 400 -3.88 -6.70 -25.88
C HIS A 400 -3.29 -6.23 -24.55
N VAL A 401 -2.36 -5.28 -24.59
CA VAL A 401 -1.83 -4.62 -23.39
C VAL A 401 -2.37 -3.20 -23.35
N ALA A 402 -2.90 -2.80 -22.20
CA ALA A 402 -3.47 -1.48 -21.98
C ALA A 402 -2.77 -0.80 -20.81
N TYR A 403 -1.90 0.16 -21.15
CA TYR A 403 -1.18 0.99 -20.19
C TYR A 403 -2.10 2.10 -19.69
N GLN A 404 -2.45 2.05 -18.40
CA GLN A 404 -3.44 2.94 -17.80
C GLN A 404 -2.88 4.34 -17.57
N THR A 405 -1.60 4.45 -17.18
CA THR A 405 -0.92 5.73 -16.94
C THR A 405 0.25 5.93 -17.89
N SER A 406 0.68 7.19 -18.08
CA SER A 406 1.84 7.52 -18.90
C SER A 406 3.18 7.16 -18.24
N GLY A 407 3.21 6.96 -16.92
CA GLY A 407 4.42 6.71 -16.15
C GLY A 407 5.43 7.87 -16.15
N ASN A 408 5.03 9.07 -16.59
CA ASN A 408 5.92 10.22 -16.76
C ASN A 408 6.62 10.67 -15.45
N ILE A 409 5.94 10.53 -14.31
CA ILE A 409 6.48 10.88 -12.98
C ILE A 409 7.69 10.00 -12.60
N ALA A 410 7.79 8.78 -13.13
CA ALA A 410 8.82 7.81 -12.74
C ALA A 410 10.14 7.95 -13.52
N VAL A 411 10.20 8.81 -14.54
CA VAL A 411 11.43 9.07 -15.31
C VAL A 411 12.20 10.21 -14.64
N SER A 412 13.48 10.00 -14.37
CA SER A 412 14.33 11.04 -13.78
C SER A 412 14.57 12.20 -14.74
N ASP A 413 14.92 13.37 -14.18
CA ASP A 413 15.32 14.52 -14.99
C ASP A 413 16.62 14.26 -15.76
N GLU A 414 17.52 13.45 -15.19
CA GLU A 414 18.77 13.04 -15.85
C GLU A 414 18.50 12.17 -17.09
N GLU A 415 17.58 11.21 -16.99
CA GLU A 415 17.16 10.41 -18.13
C GLU A 415 16.47 11.27 -19.18
N ALA A 416 15.54 12.15 -18.78
CA ALA A 416 14.88 13.07 -19.70
C ALA A 416 15.89 13.99 -20.42
N LEU A 417 16.89 14.50 -19.71
CA LEU A 417 17.94 15.35 -20.27
C LEU A 417 18.74 14.61 -21.36
N LYS A 418 19.16 13.37 -21.10
CA LYS A 418 19.88 12.54 -22.07
C LYS A 418 19.11 12.40 -23.39
N TYR A 419 17.82 12.10 -23.33
CA TYR A 419 16.99 12.00 -24.54
C TYR A 419 16.78 13.36 -25.22
N ALA A 420 16.60 14.43 -24.45
CA ALA A 420 16.47 15.79 -24.99
C ALA A 420 17.73 16.23 -25.77
N GLU A 421 18.91 15.96 -25.24
CA GLU A 421 20.20 16.28 -25.88
C GLU A 421 20.37 15.51 -27.21
N VAL A 422 19.98 14.23 -27.24
CA VAL A 422 20.01 13.43 -28.48
C VAL A 422 19.08 14.02 -29.55
N VAL A 423 17.88 14.47 -29.17
CA VAL A 423 16.93 15.08 -30.12
C VAL A 423 17.51 16.36 -30.71
N VAL A 424 18.11 17.21 -29.88
CA VAL A 424 18.74 18.47 -30.32
C VAL A 424 19.92 18.22 -31.26
N GLU A 425 20.73 17.20 -31.01
CA GLU A 425 21.88 16.88 -31.89
C GLU A 425 21.42 16.35 -33.26
N ILE A 426 20.30 15.62 -33.30
CA ILE A 426 19.71 15.10 -34.55
C ILE A 426 19.01 16.23 -35.33
N GLU A 427 18.23 17.07 -34.66
CA GLU A 427 17.55 18.21 -35.27
C GLU A 427 18.38 19.49 -35.14
N LYS A 428 19.19 19.79 -36.16
CA LYS A 428 20.01 21.02 -36.21
C LYS A 428 19.22 22.34 -36.11
N ASN A 429 17.90 22.30 -36.26
CA ASN A 429 16.96 23.40 -36.07
C ASN A 429 15.96 23.11 -34.92
N ALA A 430 16.39 22.37 -33.89
CA ALA A 430 15.54 22.07 -32.75
C ALA A 430 14.91 23.36 -32.20
N ASP A 431 13.62 23.31 -31.89
CA ASP A 431 12.84 24.46 -31.45
C ASP A 431 13.48 25.13 -30.21
N SER A 432 13.32 26.44 -30.09
CA SER A 432 13.67 27.21 -28.89
C SER A 432 13.14 26.59 -27.60
N GLU A 433 12.03 25.84 -27.69
CA GLU A 433 11.41 25.11 -26.59
C GLU A 433 12.28 23.95 -26.07
N MET A 434 12.96 23.20 -26.94
CA MET A 434 13.84 22.09 -26.54
C MET A 434 15.09 22.60 -25.81
N HIS A 435 15.66 23.71 -26.27
CA HIS A 435 16.78 24.35 -25.56
C HIS A 435 16.37 24.88 -24.19
N LYS A 436 15.19 25.52 -24.07
CA LYS A 436 14.64 25.94 -22.77
C LYS A 436 14.42 24.76 -21.82
N MET A 437 13.95 23.63 -22.33
CA MET A 437 13.75 22.41 -21.55
C MET A 437 15.08 21.84 -21.02
N ILE A 438 16.12 21.79 -21.85
CA ILE A 438 17.47 21.37 -21.42
C ILE A 438 17.99 22.29 -20.32
N ASP A 439 17.82 23.61 -20.48
CA ASP A 439 18.24 24.58 -19.47
C ASP A 439 17.47 24.39 -18.15
N ALA A 440 16.17 24.10 -18.21
CA ALA A 440 15.34 23.81 -17.04
C ALA A 440 15.81 22.55 -16.30
N LEU A 441 16.05 21.47 -17.03
CA LEU A 441 16.55 20.21 -16.46
C LEU A 441 17.94 20.39 -15.82
N ARG A 442 18.82 21.21 -16.41
CA ARG A 442 20.17 21.46 -15.88
C ARG A 442 20.19 22.35 -14.63
N HIS A 443 19.34 23.37 -14.59
CA HIS A 443 19.36 24.39 -13.54
C HIS A 443 18.23 24.24 -12.50
N LYS A 444 17.38 23.21 -12.64
CA LYS A 444 16.27 22.90 -11.72
C LYS A 444 15.35 24.10 -11.45
N TYR A 445 15.10 24.95 -12.43
CA TYR A 445 14.11 26.02 -12.31
C TYR A 445 12.74 25.53 -12.76
N THR A 446 11.69 25.97 -12.07
CA THR A 446 10.31 25.56 -12.32
C THR A 446 9.58 26.58 -13.20
N ASN A 447 8.87 26.09 -14.21
CA ASN A 447 7.97 26.89 -15.05
C ASN A 447 6.87 25.96 -15.57
N SER A 448 5.60 26.31 -15.32
CA SER A 448 4.43 25.47 -15.60
C SER A 448 4.31 24.99 -17.05
N GLU A 449 4.77 25.78 -18.04
CA GLU A 449 4.74 25.36 -19.45
C GLU A 449 5.87 24.35 -19.75
N ILE A 450 7.07 24.64 -19.27
CA ILE A 450 8.24 23.77 -19.47
C ILE A 450 8.06 22.43 -18.74
N ASP A 451 7.43 22.46 -17.56
CA ASP A 451 7.11 21.25 -16.78
C ASP A 451 6.11 20.34 -17.50
N GLN A 452 5.22 20.89 -18.35
CA GLN A 452 4.35 20.07 -19.21
C GLN A 452 5.15 19.38 -20.32
N THR A 453 6.04 20.11 -20.99
CA THR A 453 6.88 19.57 -22.08
C THR A 453 7.84 18.49 -21.57
N ILE A 454 8.46 18.69 -20.39
CA ILE A 454 9.29 17.69 -19.73
C ILE A 454 8.47 16.42 -19.44
N ARG A 455 7.27 16.54 -18.86
CA ARG A 455 6.42 15.39 -18.57
C ARG A 455 5.98 14.66 -19.82
N LYS A 456 5.72 15.37 -20.91
CA LYS A 456 5.42 14.77 -22.22
C LYS A 456 6.60 13.96 -22.75
N LEU A 457 7.83 14.48 -22.68
CA LEU A 457 9.04 13.74 -23.05
C LEU A 457 9.18 12.47 -22.21
N LYS A 458 9.07 12.59 -20.88
CA LYS A 458 9.14 11.46 -19.94
C LYS A 458 8.11 10.38 -20.25
N GLY A 459 6.86 10.76 -20.53
CA GLY A 459 5.82 9.83 -20.96
C GLY A 459 6.18 9.13 -22.27
N LEU A 460 6.69 9.86 -23.27
CA LEU A 460 7.11 9.28 -24.55
C LEU A 460 8.24 8.26 -24.39
N ILE A 461 9.23 8.51 -23.53
CA ILE A 461 10.30 7.55 -23.20
C ILE A 461 9.67 6.23 -22.76
N ARG A 462 8.81 6.27 -21.74
CA ARG A 462 8.13 5.07 -21.18
C ARG A 462 7.32 4.31 -22.23
N ARG A 463 6.61 5.03 -23.12
CA ARG A 463 5.86 4.39 -24.22
C ARG A 463 6.77 3.65 -25.20
N LYS A 464 7.91 4.24 -25.57
CA LYS A 464 8.84 3.62 -26.53
C LYS A 464 9.54 2.41 -25.92
N GLU A 465 9.87 2.47 -24.64
CA GLU A 465 10.36 1.32 -23.87
C GLU A 465 9.34 0.16 -23.87
N SER A 466 8.08 0.47 -23.57
CA SER A 466 6.98 -0.51 -23.56
C SER A 466 6.75 -1.15 -24.93
N LEU A 467 6.79 -0.36 -26.01
CA LEU A 467 6.70 -0.88 -27.38
C LEU A 467 7.88 -1.81 -27.70
N ALA A 468 9.09 -1.47 -27.24
CA ALA A 468 10.25 -2.33 -27.48
C ALA A 468 10.12 -3.68 -26.74
N ALA A 469 9.65 -3.68 -25.49
CA ALA A 469 9.40 -4.88 -24.70
C ALA A 469 8.30 -5.77 -25.34
N THR A 470 7.17 -5.18 -25.71
CA THR A 470 6.05 -5.90 -26.32
C THR A 470 6.40 -6.48 -27.69
N ARG A 471 7.13 -5.75 -28.53
CA ARG A 471 7.67 -6.28 -29.81
C ARG A 471 8.64 -7.44 -29.60
N PHE A 472 9.49 -7.37 -28.57
CA PHE A 472 10.40 -8.47 -28.21
C PHE A 472 9.63 -9.75 -27.84
N LEU A 473 8.47 -9.62 -27.18
CA LEU A 473 7.56 -10.72 -26.89
C LEU A 473 6.70 -11.15 -28.10
N GLY A 474 6.79 -10.44 -29.23
CA GLY A 474 6.06 -10.74 -30.46
C GLY A 474 4.65 -10.17 -30.53
N LEU A 475 4.30 -9.20 -29.67
CA LEU A 475 3.01 -8.53 -29.72
C LEU A 475 3.00 -7.43 -30.82
N PRO A 476 2.03 -7.44 -31.74
CA PRO A 476 1.81 -6.35 -32.69
C PRO A 476 1.51 -5.01 -32.04
N ASP A 477 2.09 -3.92 -32.57
CA ASP A 477 1.89 -2.56 -32.06
C ASP A 477 0.42 -2.12 -32.02
N ASN A 478 -0.44 -2.61 -32.93
CA ASN A 478 -1.86 -2.28 -32.95
C ASN A 478 -2.66 -2.95 -31.80
N GLN A 479 -2.03 -3.82 -31.03
CA GLN A 479 -2.58 -4.44 -29.82
C GLN A 479 -2.04 -3.80 -28.53
N VAL A 480 -1.23 -2.75 -28.65
CA VAL A 480 -0.70 -1.98 -27.52
C VAL A 480 -1.47 -0.66 -27.41
N HIS A 481 -2.10 -0.44 -26.26
CA HIS A 481 -2.97 0.71 -26.01
C HIS A 481 -2.39 1.59 -24.90
N PHE A 482 -2.28 2.89 -25.16
CA PHE A 482 -1.90 3.89 -24.16
C PHE A 482 -3.13 4.72 -23.83
N LEU A 483 -3.64 4.58 -22.60
CA LEU A 483 -4.92 5.16 -22.21
C LEU A 483 -4.81 6.58 -21.66
N ASP A 484 -3.65 6.92 -21.08
CA ASP A 484 -3.37 8.23 -20.50
C ASP A 484 -4.51 8.71 -19.59
N LEU A 485 -4.91 7.87 -18.62
CA LEU A 485 -6.10 8.12 -17.82
C LEU A 485 -6.02 9.49 -17.12
N PRO A 486 -7.04 10.37 -17.28
CA PRO A 486 -7.04 11.75 -16.77
C PRO A 486 -6.65 11.91 -15.30
N PHE A 487 -7.00 10.96 -14.42
CA PHE A 487 -6.64 11.04 -13.01
C PHE A 487 -5.13 11.14 -12.76
N TYR A 488 -4.30 10.66 -13.68
CA TYR A 488 -2.84 10.67 -13.57
C TYR A 488 -2.20 11.91 -14.20
N GLU A 489 -2.89 12.60 -15.09
CA GLU A 489 -2.33 13.72 -15.89
C GLU A 489 -2.58 15.10 -15.23
N THR A 490 -2.44 15.20 -13.90
CA THR A 490 -2.89 16.37 -13.13
C THR A 490 -2.02 17.61 -13.21
N GLY A 491 -0.75 17.51 -13.63
CA GLY A 491 0.19 18.60 -13.42
C GLY A 491 1.24 18.33 -12.35
N THR A 492 0.88 17.48 -11.38
CA THR A 492 1.57 17.40 -10.09
C THR A 492 1.80 15.94 -9.69
N ILE A 493 2.57 15.72 -8.61
CA ILE A 493 2.73 14.38 -8.02
C ILE A 493 1.40 13.87 -7.44
N LYS A 494 0.51 14.79 -7.03
CA LYS A 494 -0.80 14.46 -6.46
C LYS A 494 -1.75 14.05 -7.58
N LYS A 495 -2.21 12.81 -7.49
CA LYS A 495 -3.17 12.23 -8.43
C LYS A 495 -4.57 12.79 -8.21
N GLY A 496 -5.33 12.91 -9.28
CA GLY A 496 -6.73 13.32 -9.26
C GLY A 496 -7.61 12.19 -8.76
N ARG A 497 -8.89 12.50 -8.53
CA ARG A 497 -9.92 11.48 -8.36
C ARG A 497 -10.31 10.94 -9.73
N LEU A 498 -10.73 9.68 -9.79
CA LEU A 498 -11.32 9.11 -11.00
C LEU A 498 -12.55 9.92 -11.42
N SER A 499 -12.66 10.14 -12.72
CA SER A 499 -13.70 10.91 -13.38
C SER A 499 -14.46 10.06 -14.40
N GLU A 500 -15.56 10.60 -14.93
CA GLU A 500 -16.33 9.94 -15.99
C GLU A 500 -15.52 9.72 -17.28
N ASP A 501 -14.53 10.56 -17.55
CA ASP A 501 -13.65 10.42 -18.71
C ASP A 501 -12.77 9.17 -18.57
N ASP A 502 -12.22 8.91 -17.37
CA ASP A 502 -11.42 7.72 -17.08
C ASP A 502 -12.25 6.43 -17.36
N PHE A 503 -13.49 6.39 -16.85
CA PHE A 503 -14.38 5.25 -17.05
C PHE A 503 -14.82 5.11 -18.51
N SER A 504 -15.01 6.21 -19.23
CA SER A 504 -15.40 6.18 -20.64
C SER A 504 -14.29 5.59 -21.53
N ILE A 505 -13.03 5.96 -21.29
CA ILE A 505 -11.88 5.40 -22.00
C ILE A 505 -11.77 3.88 -21.76
N MET A 506 -11.84 3.46 -20.49
CA MET A 506 -11.73 2.05 -20.10
C MET A 506 -12.88 1.21 -20.67
N THR A 507 -14.12 1.67 -20.52
CA THR A 507 -15.30 0.95 -21.02
C THR A 507 -15.33 0.86 -22.55
N HIS A 508 -14.86 1.91 -23.25
CA HIS A 508 -14.73 1.90 -24.71
C HIS A 508 -13.75 0.82 -25.19
N LEU A 509 -12.57 0.72 -24.56
CA LEU A 509 -11.58 -0.30 -24.89
C LEU A 509 -12.13 -1.72 -24.67
N ILE A 510 -12.69 -2.00 -23.49
CA ILE A 510 -13.23 -3.32 -23.14
C ILE A 510 -14.36 -3.70 -24.10
N SER A 511 -15.24 -2.77 -24.43
CA SER A 511 -16.35 -3.01 -25.36
C SER A 511 -15.90 -3.25 -26.79
N THR A 512 -14.78 -2.65 -27.20
CA THR A 512 -14.20 -2.83 -28.53
C THR A 512 -13.56 -4.21 -28.66
N ILE A 513 -12.76 -4.62 -27.68
CA ILE A 513 -12.04 -5.91 -27.71
C ILE A 513 -12.96 -7.09 -27.36
N ARG A 514 -13.95 -6.88 -26.50
CA ARG A 514 -14.88 -7.92 -25.99
C ARG A 514 -14.12 -9.12 -25.42
N PRO A 515 -13.28 -8.94 -24.39
CA PRO A 515 -12.37 -9.97 -23.90
C PRO A 515 -13.08 -11.20 -23.33
N HIS A 516 -12.38 -12.33 -23.39
CA HIS A 516 -12.71 -13.55 -22.64
C HIS A 516 -11.95 -13.62 -21.30
N GLN A 517 -10.79 -12.95 -21.23
CA GLN A 517 -9.96 -12.82 -20.05
C GLN A 517 -9.46 -11.38 -19.90
N VAL A 518 -9.43 -10.92 -18.66
CA VAL A 518 -8.80 -9.67 -18.26
C VAL A 518 -7.78 -10.01 -17.18
N PHE A 519 -6.59 -9.44 -17.28
CA PHE A 519 -5.59 -9.43 -16.22
C PHE A 519 -5.45 -8.01 -15.70
N ALA A 520 -5.41 -7.83 -14.38
CA ALA A 520 -5.22 -6.53 -13.75
C ALA A 520 -4.34 -6.64 -12.50
N ALA A 521 -3.64 -5.56 -12.17
CA ALA A 521 -2.84 -5.49 -10.95
C ALA A 521 -3.76 -5.44 -9.71
N GLY A 522 -3.79 -6.53 -8.95
CA GLY A 522 -4.46 -6.64 -7.65
C GLY A 522 -3.60 -6.17 -6.48
N ASP A 523 -2.51 -5.45 -6.74
CA ASP A 523 -1.54 -5.10 -5.72
C ASP A 523 -1.93 -3.85 -4.93
N LEU A 524 -2.53 -4.07 -3.76
CA LEU A 524 -2.90 -3.01 -2.82
C LEU A 524 -1.72 -2.47 -2.00
N ALA A 525 -0.55 -3.10 -2.09
CA ALA A 525 0.66 -2.70 -1.38
C ALA A 525 1.58 -1.78 -2.21
N ASP A 526 1.11 -1.31 -3.37
CA ASP A 526 1.83 -0.32 -4.19
C ASP A 526 2.12 0.94 -3.36
N PRO A 527 3.39 1.30 -3.11
CA PRO A 527 3.76 2.47 -2.32
C PRO A 527 3.25 3.78 -2.93
N HIS A 528 2.90 3.79 -4.22
CA HIS A 528 2.40 4.97 -4.92
C HIS A 528 0.88 5.09 -4.91
N GLY A 529 0.15 4.02 -4.57
CA GLY A 529 -1.31 3.96 -4.64
C GLY A 529 -1.89 4.02 -6.06
N THR A 530 -1.07 4.01 -7.12
CA THR A 530 -1.55 4.00 -8.52
C THR A 530 -2.31 2.71 -8.79
N HIS A 531 -1.80 1.58 -8.32
CA HIS A 531 -2.38 0.26 -8.60
C HIS A 531 -3.81 0.17 -8.08
N LYS A 532 -4.06 0.70 -6.87
CA LYS A 532 -5.41 0.74 -6.28
C LYS A 532 -6.38 1.55 -7.13
N ILE A 533 -6.01 2.78 -7.51
CA ILE A 533 -6.87 3.65 -8.33
C ILE A 533 -7.13 3.02 -9.71
N CYS A 534 -6.10 2.48 -10.35
CA CYS A 534 -6.20 1.76 -11.61
C CYS A 534 -7.11 0.52 -11.52
N LEU A 535 -7.03 -0.24 -10.44
CA LEU A 535 -7.90 -1.39 -10.18
C LEU A 535 -9.35 -0.98 -9.94
N ASP A 536 -9.57 0.11 -9.20
CA ASP A 536 -10.91 0.67 -8.98
C ASP A 536 -11.53 1.12 -10.32
N ALA A 537 -10.74 1.69 -11.22
CA ALA A 537 -11.16 2.00 -12.59
C ALA A 537 -11.56 0.75 -13.38
N VAL A 538 -10.82 -0.37 -13.24
CA VAL A 538 -11.17 -1.66 -13.85
C VAL A 538 -12.49 -2.19 -13.27
N PHE A 539 -12.64 -2.25 -11.96
CA PHE A 539 -13.86 -2.75 -11.31
C PHE A 539 -15.09 -1.96 -11.69
N GLU A 540 -15.02 -0.63 -11.67
CA GLU A 540 -16.13 0.23 -12.04
C GLU A 540 -16.49 0.07 -13.53
N SER A 541 -15.49 -0.06 -14.41
CA SER A 541 -15.72 -0.31 -15.85
C SER A 541 -16.39 -1.66 -16.10
N LEU A 542 -15.96 -2.72 -15.41
CA LEU A 542 -16.58 -4.04 -15.50
C LEU A 542 -18.01 -4.02 -14.95
N ARG A 543 -18.26 -3.29 -13.86
CA ARG A 543 -19.60 -3.11 -13.29
C ARG A 543 -20.55 -2.44 -14.28
N ARG A 544 -20.08 -1.39 -14.98
CA ARG A 544 -20.86 -0.69 -16.02
C ARG A 544 -21.19 -1.57 -17.22
N LEU A 545 -20.26 -2.44 -17.61
CA LEU A 545 -20.42 -3.34 -18.75
C LEU A 545 -21.12 -4.66 -18.40
N LYS A 546 -21.43 -4.92 -17.12
CA LYS A 546 -21.95 -6.22 -16.64
C LYS A 546 -23.19 -6.72 -17.39
N SER A 547 -24.03 -5.83 -17.92
CA SER A 547 -25.21 -6.19 -18.70
C SER A 547 -24.90 -6.69 -20.13
N GLU A 548 -23.71 -6.43 -20.65
CA GLU A 548 -23.29 -6.82 -21.99
C GLU A 548 -23.14 -8.34 -22.13
N LYS A 549 -23.60 -8.89 -23.25
CA LYS A 549 -23.66 -10.37 -23.45
C LYS A 549 -22.30 -11.06 -23.33
N PHE A 550 -21.23 -10.41 -23.78
CA PHE A 550 -19.88 -11.00 -23.78
C PHE A 550 -19.29 -11.07 -22.36
N MET A 551 -19.75 -10.22 -21.43
CA MET A 551 -19.25 -10.22 -20.05
C MET A 551 -19.58 -11.51 -19.30
N LYS A 552 -20.61 -12.26 -19.73
CA LYS A 552 -20.93 -13.58 -19.18
C LYS A 552 -19.79 -14.59 -19.33
N ASP A 553 -18.91 -14.38 -20.31
CA ASP A 553 -17.75 -15.21 -20.57
C ASP A 553 -16.41 -14.47 -20.31
N CYS A 554 -16.44 -13.33 -19.61
CA CYS A 554 -15.22 -12.58 -19.29
C CYS A 554 -14.77 -12.90 -17.85
N TRP A 555 -13.56 -13.43 -17.68
CA TRP A 555 -12.98 -13.70 -16.36
C TRP A 555 -11.91 -12.66 -16.03
N LEU A 556 -11.86 -12.21 -14.77
CA LEU A 556 -10.81 -11.30 -14.27
C LEU A 556 -9.82 -12.09 -13.41
N TRP A 557 -8.55 -12.01 -13.77
CA TRP A 557 -7.41 -12.55 -13.03
C TRP A 557 -6.55 -11.42 -12.47
N LEU A 558 -6.28 -11.47 -11.18
CA LEU A 558 -5.49 -10.47 -10.47
C LEU A 558 -4.06 -10.97 -10.27
N TYR A 559 -3.09 -10.22 -10.78
CA TYR A 559 -1.66 -10.45 -10.52
C TYR A 559 -1.15 -9.45 -9.47
N ARG A 560 0.04 -9.69 -8.90
CA ARG A 560 0.70 -8.74 -8.00
C ARG A 560 1.93 -8.09 -8.63
N GLY A 561 2.22 -6.86 -8.19
CA GLY A 561 3.40 -6.08 -8.58
C GLY A 561 4.69 -6.64 -8.00
N ALA A 562 5.80 -5.94 -8.17
CA ALA A 562 7.12 -6.46 -7.79
C ALA A 562 7.36 -6.62 -6.27
N TRP A 563 6.50 -6.05 -5.42
CA TRP A 563 6.74 -5.91 -3.99
C TRP A 563 6.28 -7.11 -3.16
N HIS A 564 5.08 -7.60 -3.45
CA HIS A 564 4.44 -8.68 -2.71
C HIS A 564 3.85 -9.68 -3.69
N GLU A 565 3.73 -10.95 -3.29
CA GLU A 565 3.04 -11.98 -4.06
C GLU A 565 1.84 -12.49 -3.25
N TRP A 566 0.89 -13.13 -3.92
CA TRP A 566 -0.23 -13.80 -3.24
C TRP A 566 0.27 -14.87 -2.26
N ASP A 567 -0.38 -14.97 -1.09
CA ASP A 567 -0.18 -16.14 -0.24
C ASP A 567 -0.67 -17.39 -0.96
N ILE A 568 0.02 -18.52 -0.78
CA ILE A 568 -0.25 -19.75 -1.54
C ILE A 568 -1.71 -20.22 -1.43
N HIS A 569 -2.35 -19.96 -0.28
CA HIS A 569 -3.74 -20.34 -0.04
C HIS A 569 -4.76 -19.53 -0.86
N GLU A 570 -4.37 -18.36 -1.36
CA GLU A 570 -5.19 -17.47 -2.20
C GLU A 570 -4.95 -17.69 -3.69
N ILE A 571 -3.90 -18.41 -4.07
CA ILE A 571 -3.54 -18.65 -5.47
C ILE A 571 -4.56 -19.61 -6.09
N GLU A 572 -5.14 -19.19 -7.21
CA GLU A 572 -6.08 -20.00 -7.99
C GLU A 572 -5.49 -20.44 -9.33
N MET A 573 -4.48 -19.72 -9.83
CA MET A 573 -3.68 -20.11 -10.98
C MET A 573 -2.19 -19.85 -10.69
N ALA A 574 -1.35 -20.87 -10.87
CA ALA A 574 0.10 -20.76 -10.83
C ALA A 574 0.67 -21.19 -12.19
N VAL A 575 1.45 -20.30 -12.80
CA VAL A 575 1.97 -20.47 -14.16
C VAL A 575 3.49 -20.68 -14.07
N PRO A 576 3.98 -21.93 -14.18
CA PRO A 576 5.39 -22.24 -13.99
C PRO A 576 6.23 -21.86 -15.20
N MET A 577 7.47 -21.42 -14.97
CA MET A 577 8.42 -21.01 -16.00
C MET A 577 9.65 -21.93 -16.03
N SER A 578 10.17 -22.17 -17.24
CA SER A 578 11.49 -22.77 -17.43
C SER A 578 12.60 -21.73 -17.22
N PRO A 579 13.87 -22.16 -17.04
CA PRO A 579 15.00 -21.22 -16.97
C PRO A 579 15.08 -20.26 -18.17
N ASP A 580 14.81 -20.75 -19.39
CA ASP A 580 14.81 -19.91 -20.59
C ASP A 580 13.69 -18.86 -20.59
N GLN A 581 12.51 -19.21 -20.06
CA GLN A 581 11.41 -18.26 -19.91
C GLN A 581 11.71 -17.19 -18.87
N VAL A 582 12.39 -17.55 -17.77
CA VAL A 582 12.89 -16.57 -16.79
C VAL A 582 13.86 -15.59 -17.45
N LEU A 583 14.80 -16.08 -18.26
CA LEU A 583 15.74 -15.23 -18.99
C LEU A 583 15.03 -14.34 -20.03
N LYS A 584 14.02 -14.86 -20.73
CA LYS A 584 13.22 -14.11 -21.70
C LYS A 584 12.43 -13.00 -21.00
N LYS A 585 11.76 -13.29 -19.87
CA LYS A 585 11.10 -12.29 -19.01
C LYS A 585 12.08 -11.22 -18.55
N ARG A 586 13.26 -11.59 -18.07
CA ARG A 586 14.30 -10.64 -17.66
C ARG A 586 14.70 -9.69 -18.79
N ARG A 587 14.88 -10.22 -20.01
CA ARG A 587 15.19 -9.39 -21.19
C ARG A 587 14.06 -8.44 -21.56
N ALA A 588 12.79 -8.86 -21.42
CA ALA A 588 11.65 -7.97 -21.63
C ALA A 588 11.70 -6.78 -20.65
N ILE A 589 12.01 -7.02 -19.37
CA ILE A 589 12.17 -5.97 -18.34
C ILE A 589 13.31 -5.00 -18.71
N PHE A 590 14.41 -5.48 -19.30
CA PHE A 590 15.55 -4.63 -19.67
C PHE A 590 15.25 -3.58 -20.75
N TYR A 591 14.14 -3.71 -21.49
CA TYR A 591 13.71 -2.65 -22.41
C TYR A 591 13.19 -1.39 -21.70
N HIS A 592 12.86 -1.48 -20.41
CA HIS A 592 12.45 -0.34 -19.57
C HIS A 592 13.66 0.31 -18.88
N GLN A 593 14.59 0.82 -19.70
CA GLN A 593 15.89 1.33 -19.25
C GLN A 593 15.78 2.45 -18.22
N SER A 594 14.83 3.37 -18.42
CA SER A 594 14.56 4.49 -17.52
C SER A 594 14.20 4.05 -16.09
N GLN A 595 13.80 2.80 -15.90
CA GLN A 595 13.49 2.20 -14.60
C GLN A 595 14.55 1.21 -14.12
N LYS A 596 15.48 0.80 -14.99
CA LYS A 596 16.51 -0.20 -14.69
C LYS A 596 17.67 0.41 -13.87
N ASP A 597 18.22 1.53 -14.32
CA ASP A 597 19.52 2.05 -13.87
C ASP A 597 19.43 3.05 -12.70
N GLY A 598 18.37 2.96 -11.90
CA GLY A 598 18.10 3.89 -10.80
C GLY A 598 16.68 4.46 -10.89
N ALA A 599 15.68 3.60 -10.73
CA ALA A 599 14.28 4.05 -10.63
C ALA A 599 14.17 5.19 -9.60
N MET A 600 13.50 6.28 -9.95
CA MET A 600 13.28 7.40 -9.01
C MET A 600 12.60 6.95 -7.71
N PHE A 601 11.90 5.82 -7.78
CA PHE A 601 11.18 5.21 -6.67
C PHE A 601 11.59 3.74 -6.51
N GLN A 602 12.68 3.49 -5.79
CA GLN A 602 13.17 2.12 -5.52
C GLN A 602 12.50 1.42 -4.33
N GLY A 603 11.73 2.14 -3.50
CA GLY A 603 11.19 1.64 -2.23
C GLY A 603 12.29 1.20 -1.27
N ASP A 604 12.01 0.22 -0.40
CA ASP A 604 12.90 -0.20 0.71
C ASP A 604 13.94 -1.25 0.34
N ASP A 605 13.95 -1.70 -0.90
CA ASP A 605 14.78 -2.80 -1.36
C ASP A 605 15.82 -2.26 -2.33
N GLU A 606 17.08 -2.25 -1.90
CA GLU A 606 18.23 -1.75 -2.67
C GLU A 606 18.50 -2.56 -3.94
N ARG A 607 17.90 -3.75 -4.10
CA ARG A 607 18.08 -4.58 -5.29
C ARG A 607 17.45 -3.92 -6.51
N GLU A 608 18.14 -4.07 -7.64
CA GLU A 608 17.58 -3.66 -8.93
C GLU A 608 16.22 -4.33 -9.18
N PHE A 609 15.34 -3.60 -9.88
CA PHE A 609 13.94 -3.98 -10.00
C PHE A 609 13.75 -5.39 -10.59
N TRP A 610 14.54 -5.77 -11.59
CA TRP A 610 14.48 -7.10 -12.21
C TRP A 610 14.92 -8.24 -11.27
N ILE A 611 15.86 -7.99 -10.35
CA ILE A 611 16.31 -8.96 -9.36
C ILE A 611 15.17 -9.29 -8.39
N ARG A 612 14.41 -8.25 -8.00
CA ARG A 612 13.24 -8.41 -7.13
C ARG A 612 12.17 -9.27 -7.78
N VAL A 613 11.84 -8.97 -9.04
CA VAL A 613 10.87 -9.74 -9.83
C VAL A 613 11.28 -11.20 -9.94
N GLU A 614 12.54 -11.46 -10.25
CA GLU A 614 13.03 -12.83 -10.39
C GLU A 614 12.95 -13.60 -9.08
N ASN A 615 13.49 -13.02 -7.99
CA ASN A 615 13.41 -13.62 -6.66
C ASN A 615 11.96 -13.84 -6.21
N ARG A 616 11.04 -12.92 -6.49
CA ARG A 616 9.60 -13.07 -6.15
C ARG A 616 9.01 -14.32 -6.79
N THR A 617 9.23 -14.49 -8.09
CA THR A 617 8.70 -15.63 -8.84
C THR A 617 9.42 -16.93 -8.50
N GLN A 618 10.72 -16.88 -8.19
CA GLN A 618 11.49 -18.03 -7.71
C GLN A 618 11.02 -18.49 -6.33
N LEU A 619 10.86 -17.57 -5.38
CA LEU A 619 10.34 -17.86 -4.04
C LEU A 619 8.96 -18.52 -4.08
N THR A 620 8.12 -18.15 -5.05
CA THR A 620 6.83 -18.81 -5.25
C THR A 620 7.00 -20.26 -5.67
N ALA A 621 7.91 -20.54 -6.61
CA ALA A 621 8.22 -21.91 -7.01
C ALA A 621 8.83 -22.73 -5.85
N ASP A 622 9.75 -22.13 -5.08
CA ASP A 622 10.37 -22.75 -3.90
C ASP A 622 9.33 -23.11 -2.84
N LYS A 623 8.36 -22.21 -2.58
CA LYS A 623 7.25 -22.49 -1.67
C LYS A 623 6.39 -23.66 -2.16
N TYR A 624 6.04 -23.70 -3.45
CA TYR A 624 5.32 -24.85 -4.03
C TYR A 624 6.13 -26.15 -3.89
N ASN A 625 7.44 -26.10 -4.13
CA ASN A 625 8.32 -27.25 -3.98
C ASN A 625 8.40 -27.74 -2.52
N ALA A 626 8.54 -26.83 -1.56
CA ALA A 626 8.54 -27.13 -0.13
C ALA A 626 7.24 -27.81 0.35
N LEU A 627 6.12 -27.54 -0.32
CA LEU A 627 4.83 -28.18 -0.09
C LEU A 627 4.70 -29.57 -0.72
N GLY A 628 5.69 -30.00 -1.51
CA GLY A 628 5.75 -31.30 -2.17
C GLY A 628 5.39 -31.28 -3.66
N MET A 629 5.31 -30.11 -4.29
CA MET A 629 5.07 -29.99 -5.73
C MET A 629 6.37 -30.15 -6.53
N ALA A 630 6.25 -30.32 -7.85
CA ALA A 630 7.40 -30.39 -8.74
C ALA A 630 8.27 -29.12 -8.65
N GLU A 631 9.56 -29.28 -8.90
CA GLU A 631 10.53 -28.18 -8.91
C GLU A 631 10.45 -27.40 -10.23
N TYR A 632 10.37 -26.07 -10.13
CA TYR A 632 10.32 -25.16 -11.27
C TYR A 632 11.28 -24.01 -11.03
N ALA A 633 11.78 -23.39 -12.10
CA ALA A 633 12.71 -22.25 -11.97
C ALA A 633 12.02 -21.02 -11.35
N ALA A 634 10.74 -20.81 -11.69
CA ALA A 634 9.92 -19.71 -11.18
C ALA A 634 8.44 -19.98 -11.44
N MET A 635 7.56 -19.27 -10.72
CA MET A 635 6.10 -19.30 -10.91
C MET A 635 5.50 -17.90 -10.82
N GLU A 636 4.54 -17.61 -11.67
CA GLU A 636 3.67 -16.43 -11.56
C GLU A 636 2.30 -16.85 -11.01
N ALA A 637 1.76 -16.07 -10.07
CA ALA A 637 0.54 -16.40 -9.35
C ALA A 637 -0.59 -15.44 -9.67
N PHE A 638 -1.81 -15.97 -9.74
CA PHE A 638 -3.02 -15.20 -9.99
C PHE A 638 -4.16 -15.65 -9.07
N LYS A 639 -4.99 -14.68 -8.71
CA LYS A 639 -6.26 -14.86 -7.98
C LYS A 639 -7.41 -14.45 -8.87
N ARG A 640 -8.50 -15.21 -8.89
CA ARG A 640 -9.67 -14.88 -9.70
C ARG A 640 -10.55 -13.88 -8.95
N TYR A 641 -11.02 -12.87 -9.66
CA TYR A 641 -12.06 -11.98 -9.15
C TYR A 641 -13.40 -12.33 -9.80
N HIS A 642 -14.40 -12.58 -8.95
CA HIS A 642 -15.76 -12.92 -9.35
C HIS A 642 -16.64 -11.67 -9.26
N PHE A 643 -17.30 -11.28 -10.35
CA PHE A 643 -18.04 -10.02 -10.45
C PHE A 643 -19.38 -10.11 -11.16
#